data_AF-A0A946TNJ6-F1
#
_entry.id   AF-A0A946TNJ6-F1
#
_cell.length_a   1.000
_cell.length_b   1.000
_cell.length_c   1.000
_cell.angle_alpha   90.00
_cell.angle_beta   90.00
_cell.angle_gamma   90.00
#
_symmetry.space_group_name_H-M   'P 1'
#
loop_
_entity.id
_entity.type
_entity.pdbx_description
1 polymer ?
#
loop_
_entity_poly.entity_id
_entity_poly.type
_entity_poly.pdbx_seq_one_letter_code
_entity_poly.pdbx_strand_id
1 'polypeptide(L)'
;MRKIIGSFVFLMAMTVAAGISQSAESRNGEWVGVIDNDSTSSCSVKKHSVSLNIVEGKGRLSFKVDETVWNFENVISDSDRIRFDSIFAFRGNSGTLRDGATISIRLSAADAYLSGNFSSVLRVHNCTGNIRLARKDTLEAKALLTGEDPEVLKLEQQAALLSGKQPASSKYKWDGEWVGKVTLEKGSDICRSNISVLSASVLKDEFRLQLKSKNKVHDISTKINSKGGFETYANLTVYGSWSAFDGIVTDEFRFKGQFNQNTVEGQLFKEFGEKQGFLCTGSLNFAKSGTIEAKALLTGEDPEVLKLEKQAAMLNRKQPVSSKYKWDGEWLGVMQESSPDECDFNKKLAKVYIKQNKLSIALQFDDEPYDFSGIIDGHGKFSVWKPVQVKYLQQNRTVSSHFNLKGQFTGNNFEASIGGSFATRGSCYGTVSLVRKGTIEETAFLTGRDPEVIRVEQQAAKLGAKGLLHRAAVIKKRQVDPSKPYDGSWVGIVKSDNEDECRVESKIKEVTIKNFAAEIKSSDGTTNATVSKSGRLSKWLNLNFFSFSAGTTDSANAKLEGKFAKDKFEGELSADLDGTLCTATVKLGPKGSIYAEALLTGKNPRILALQRQIAAAQAAPPANDNSAARAEAKEIAQQRAAEEKRLAQLKSQQAEARKKEEARIAELRQQQKAEQNKLTAQRQADEQRLAKLRTEQERSAKQREAESQRLAQQRQAENQRLAALRATEEKRLTEKRKAEERRIAELRAEQQRITEQQKQEAARLARLNAEADAKAKQLAALQTNQSAKPKSNPLANINFGTYHALVIGINNYKNLKPLKTAVTDANAIAEVLKEKYGFKVSKLINPSHEDILDKLDELRETLKFKDNLLIYYAGHGWLDNKSDQGYWLASNAKKKRRSRWISNSTLTDTLKAIESKHVMVVADSCYSGRLVRGLKIDTKDRNDPKYYQQMSRKKARVVITSGGLEPVEDGKGVHSPFARAFLQALNENDGVIDGSKLFHTIRRPVMVNANQTPQYSDVRRAGHDGGDSLFVRRK
;
A
#
# COMPACT_ATOMS: atom_id res chain seq x y z
N MET A 1 -67.53 7.16 24.83
CA MET A 1 -66.35 7.35 25.72
C MET A 1 -65.70 6.02 26.19
N ARG A 2 -65.59 4.99 25.33
CA ARG A 2 -64.80 3.76 25.59
C ARG A 2 -64.05 3.21 24.36
N LYS A 3 -63.87 4.03 23.31
CA LYS A 3 -63.08 3.70 22.10
C LYS A 3 -62.03 4.79 21.77
N ILE A 4 -61.63 5.58 22.76
CA ILE A 4 -60.74 6.76 22.61
C ILE A 4 -59.45 6.65 23.48
N ILE A 5 -59.16 5.49 24.10
CA ILE A 5 -57.90 5.28 24.86
C ILE A 5 -57.14 4.05 24.31
N GLY A 6 -57.24 3.79 23.00
CA GLY A 6 -56.70 2.58 22.34
C GLY A 6 -55.73 2.83 21.18
N SER A 7 -55.46 4.07 20.79
CA SER A 7 -54.57 4.34 19.64
C SER A 7 -53.53 5.44 19.88
N PHE A 8 -53.41 5.90 21.12
CA PHE A 8 -52.42 6.91 21.53
C PHE A 8 -51.16 6.32 22.20
N VAL A 9 -51.04 4.99 22.29
CA VAL A 9 -49.85 4.29 22.84
C VAL A 9 -49.12 3.45 21.79
N PHE A 10 -49.64 3.35 20.55
CA PHE A 10 -49.04 2.50 19.51
C PHE A 10 -48.17 3.24 18.48
N LEU A 11 -48.07 4.58 18.55
CA LEU A 11 -47.32 5.38 17.56
C LEU A 11 -46.18 6.23 18.16
N MET A 12 -45.78 5.94 19.41
CA MET A 12 -44.58 6.52 20.05
C MET A 12 -43.40 5.53 20.15
N ALA A 13 -43.55 4.31 19.62
CA ALA A 13 -42.54 3.25 19.66
C ALA A 13 -41.65 3.15 18.39
N MET A 14 -41.80 4.03 17.40
CA MET A 14 -41.04 3.94 16.13
C MET A 14 -40.09 5.10 15.84
N THR A 15 -39.78 5.95 16.83
CA THR A 15 -38.81 7.06 16.68
C THR A 15 -37.53 6.87 17.51
N VAL A 16 -37.37 5.72 18.19
CA VAL A 16 -36.14 5.36 18.91
C VAL A 16 -35.28 4.34 18.13
N ALA A 17 -35.79 3.74 17.05
CA ALA A 17 -35.11 2.66 16.34
C ALA A 17 -34.02 3.10 15.32
N ALA A 18 -33.87 4.39 15.00
CA ALA A 18 -32.91 4.85 13.98
C ALA A 18 -31.60 5.45 14.55
N GLY A 19 -31.57 5.78 15.85
CA GLY A 19 -30.35 6.16 16.57
C GLY A 19 -29.61 4.96 17.20
N ILE A 20 -30.23 3.78 17.19
CA ILE A 20 -29.67 2.55 17.77
C ILE A 20 -28.91 1.71 16.72
N SER A 21 -29.15 1.90 15.41
CA SER A 21 -28.59 0.99 14.39
C SER A 21 -27.08 1.14 14.16
N GLN A 22 -26.47 2.29 14.44
CA GLN A 22 -25.00 2.42 14.41
C GLN A 22 -24.30 1.80 15.63
N SER A 23 -25.03 1.53 16.72
CA SER A 23 -24.51 0.74 17.85
C SER A 23 -24.79 -0.77 17.69
N ALA A 24 -25.81 -1.15 16.92
CA ALA A 24 -26.18 -2.54 16.67
C ALA A 24 -25.22 -3.27 15.73
N GLU A 25 -24.69 -2.60 14.69
CA GLU A 25 -23.71 -3.21 13.77
C GLU A 25 -22.38 -3.56 14.47
N SER A 26 -21.98 -2.82 15.52
CA SER A 26 -20.78 -3.14 16.32
C SER A 26 -20.95 -4.33 17.27
N ARG A 27 -22.20 -4.77 17.50
CA ARG A 27 -22.57 -5.83 18.47
C ARG A 27 -22.99 -7.14 17.81
N ASN A 28 -23.22 -7.16 16.49
CA ASN A 28 -23.55 -8.37 15.74
C ASN A 28 -22.35 -9.34 15.71
N GLY A 29 -22.60 -10.62 16.03
CA GLY A 29 -21.57 -11.65 16.07
C GLY A 29 -21.84 -12.69 17.16
N GLU A 30 -21.04 -13.77 17.16
CA GLU A 30 -21.05 -14.77 18.23
C GLU A 30 -20.14 -14.32 19.38
N TRP A 31 -20.67 -14.35 20.59
CA TRP A 31 -19.97 -14.05 21.83
C TRP A 31 -19.95 -15.29 22.72
N VAL A 32 -18.84 -15.52 23.41
CA VAL A 32 -18.63 -16.67 24.28
C VAL A 32 -18.09 -16.22 25.63
N GLY A 33 -18.46 -16.93 26.69
CA GLY A 33 -18.10 -16.53 28.04
C GLY A 33 -18.32 -17.60 29.10
N VAL A 34 -17.93 -17.26 30.31
CA VAL A 34 -18.00 -18.11 31.50
C VAL A 34 -18.72 -17.40 32.64
N ILE A 35 -19.30 -18.19 33.54
CA ILE A 35 -19.93 -17.72 34.77
C ILE A 35 -18.97 -18.02 35.93
N ASP A 36 -18.47 -16.98 36.59
CA ASP A 36 -17.70 -17.10 37.83
C ASP A 36 -18.64 -17.01 39.03
N ASN A 37 -18.55 -17.96 39.94
CA ASN A 37 -19.38 -17.99 41.14
C ASN A 37 -18.82 -17.05 42.22
N ASP A 38 -19.67 -16.21 42.82
CA ASP A 38 -19.31 -15.54 44.07
C ASP A 38 -19.50 -16.51 45.23
N SER A 39 -18.48 -16.61 46.07
CA SER A 39 -18.31 -17.60 47.13
C SER A 39 -19.44 -17.58 48.17
N THR A 40 -20.45 -18.43 48.03
CA THR A 40 -21.26 -18.93 49.16
C THR A 40 -21.58 -20.42 48.95
N SER A 41 -21.34 -21.20 49.98
CA SER A 41 -21.08 -22.66 49.97
C SER A 41 -22.28 -23.57 49.70
N SER A 42 -23.39 -23.07 49.15
CA SER A 42 -24.57 -23.87 48.81
C SER A 42 -24.90 -23.94 47.32
N CYS A 43 -24.06 -23.35 46.44
CA CYS A 43 -24.28 -23.37 45.00
C CYS A 43 -23.06 -23.83 44.22
N SER A 44 -23.08 -25.09 43.79
CA SER A 44 -22.09 -25.65 42.87
C SER A 44 -22.57 -25.52 41.43
N VAL A 45 -22.42 -24.33 40.84
CA VAL A 45 -22.54 -24.19 39.39
C VAL A 45 -21.15 -24.43 38.82
N LYS A 46 -20.92 -25.56 38.14
CA LYS A 46 -19.62 -25.86 37.51
C LYS A 46 -19.40 -24.87 36.35
N LYS A 47 -18.14 -24.61 35.94
CA LYS A 47 -17.83 -23.72 34.81
C LYS A 47 -18.68 -24.11 33.59
N HIS A 48 -19.59 -23.23 33.16
CA HIS A 48 -20.49 -23.48 32.03
C HIS A 48 -20.30 -22.42 30.95
N SER A 49 -20.35 -22.87 29.69
CA SER A 49 -20.18 -22.02 28.51
C SER A 49 -21.48 -21.28 28.19
N VAL A 50 -21.39 -19.96 28.07
CA VAL A 50 -22.48 -19.10 27.60
C VAL A 50 -22.17 -18.66 26.18
N SER A 51 -23.14 -18.75 25.28
CA SER A 51 -23.03 -18.20 23.93
C SER A 51 -24.17 -17.23 23.65
N LEU A 52 -23.82 -16.03 23.19
CA LEU A 52 -24.78 -14.99 22.80
C LEU A 52 -24.59 -14.69 21.31
N ASN A 53 -25.66 -14.83 20.53
CA ASN A 53 -25.65 -14.51 19.12
C ASN A 53 -26.64 -13.37 18.85
N ILE A 54 -26.13 -12.25 18.31
CA ILE A 54 -26.92 -11.04 18.06
C ILE A 54 -27.02 -10.82 16.56
N VAL A 55 -28.24 -10.82 16.03
CA VAL A 55 -28.55 -10.61 14.61
C VAL A 55 -29.67 -9.57 14.48
N GLU A 56 -29.42 -8.48 13.76
CA GLU A 56 -30.40 -7.42 13.47
C GLU A 56 -31.14 -6.86 14.71
N GLY A 57 -30.43 -6.72 15.84
CA GLY A 57 -31.01 -6.17 17.07
C GLY A 57 -31.88 -7.15 17.87
N LYS A 58 -31.94 -8.43 17.47
CA LYS A 58 -32.55 -9.52 18.24
C LYS A 58 -31.44 -10.46 18.73
N GLY A 59 -31.26 -10.56 20.04
CA GLY A 59 -30.31 -11.49 20.65
C GLY A 59 -30.96 -12.85 20.93
N ARG A 60 -30.28 -13.93 20.57
CA ARG A 60 -30.55 -15.28 21.09
C ARG A 60 -29.44 -15.64 22.07
N LEU A 61 -29.82 -15.80 23.34
CA LEU A 61 -28.91 -16.18 24.40
C LEU A 61 -29.07 -17.66 24.69
N SER A 62 -27.97 -18.40 24.61
CA SER A 62 -27.96 -19.85 24.83
C SER A 62 -27.04 -20.20 26.00
N PHE A 63 -27.56 -20.94 26.97
CA PHE A 63 -26.81 -21.48 28.10
C PHE A 63 -26.70 -22.99 27.97
N LYS A 64 -25.51 -23.54 28.16
CA LYS A 64 -25.34 -24.99 28.27
C LYS A 64 -24.88 -25.34 29.68
N VAL A 65 -25.75 -26.02 30.43
CA VAL A 65 -25.53 -26.46 31.82
C VAL A 65 -25.75 -27.97 31.87
N ASP A 66 -24.73 -28.73 32.27
CA ASP A 66 -24.75 -30.20 32.41
C ASP A 66 -25.53 -30.91 31.27
N GLU A 67 -25.02 -30.69 30.05
CA GLU A 67 -25.55 -31.19 28.76
C GLU A 67 -26.87 -30.60 28.26
N THR A 68 -27.61 -29.89 29.10
CA THR A 68 -28.88 -29.26 28.71
C THR A 68 -28.66 -27.86 28.13
N VAL A 69 -29.19 -27.62 26.92
CA VAL A 69 -29.08 -26.32 26.23
C VAL A 69 -30.39 -25.55 26.36
N TRP A 70 -30.31 -24.38 27.00
CA TRP A 70 -31.43 -23.46 27.21
C TRP A 70 -31.30 -22.29 26.25
N ASN A 71 -32.35 -22.02 25.48
CA ASN A 71 -32.36 -20.95 24.47
C ASN A 71 -33.39 -19.89 24.84
N PHE A 72 -32.96 -18.63 24.88
CA PHE A 72 -33.82 -17.48 25.12
C PHE A 72 -33.82 -16.59 23.88
N GLU A 73 -35.00 -16.38 23.30
CA GLU A 73 -35.21 -15.58 22.10
C GLU A 73 -35.88 -14.24 22.44
N ASN A 74 -35.80 -13.26 21.52
CA ASN A 74 -36.39 -11.92 21.66
C ASN A 74 -35.90 -11.12 22.88
N VAL A 75 -34.59 -11.12 23.10
CA VAL A 75 -33.95 -10.22 24.08
C VAL A 75 -34.00 -8.79 23.53
N ILE A 76 -35.07 -8.04 23.81
CA ILE A 76 -35.23 -6.63 23.44
C ILE A 76 -34.78 -5.75 24.62
N SER A 77 -33.95 -4.73 24.34
CA SER A 77 -33.61 -3.71 25.33
C SER A 77 -34.26 -2.38 24.96
N ASP A 78 -35.19 -1.91 25.79
CA ASP A 78 -35.50 -0.48 25.90
C ASP A 78 -34.74 0.04 27.14
N SER A 79 -33.75 0.91 26.93
CA SER A 79 -32.99 1.66 27.95
C SER A 79 -32.28 0.83 29.05
N ASP A 80 -30.98 0.60 28.88
CA ASP A 80 -29.98 0.20 29.91
C ASP A 80 -30.28 -0.98 30.86
N ARG A 81 -31.38 -1.73 30.68
CA ARG A 81 -31.70 -2.98 31.38
C ARG A 81 -32.42 -3.94 30.45
N ILE A 82 -32.04 -5.22 30.53
CA ILE A 82 -32.73 -6.32 29.85
C ILE A 82 -33.62 -7.01 30.90
N ARG A 83 -34.94 -7.07 30.66
CA ARG A 83 -35.89 -7.89 31.45
C ARG A 83 -36.43 -9.00 30.57
N PHE A 84 -36.58 -10.19 31.15
CA PHE A 84 -37.23 -11.33 30.51
C PHE A 84 -38.66 -11.41 31.05
N ASP A 85 -39.65 -11.09 30.22
CA ASP A 85 -41.06 -11.35 30.53
C ASP A 85 -41.54 -12.52 29.67
N SER A 86 -41.54 -13.73 30.21
CA SER A 86 -42.53 -14.76 29.87
C SER A 86 -42.48 -15.94 30.84
N ILE A 87 -43.67 -16.30 31.33
CA ILE A 87 -43.98 -17.54 32.04
C ILE A 87 -44.34 -18.56 30.97
N PHE A 88 -43.53 -19.60 30.80
CA PHE A 88 -43.92 -20.80 30.05
C PHE A 88 -43.66 -22.04 30.90
N ALA A 89 -44.76 -22.72 31.23
CA ALA A 89 -44.72 -24.05 31.83
C ALA A 89 -44.39 -25.09 30.75
N PHE A 90 -43.43 -25.97 31.01
CA PHE A 90 -43.23 -27.20 30.24
C PHE A 90 -43.08 -28.42 31.16
N ARG A 91 -43.88 -29.44 30.86
CA ARG A 91 -43.89 -30.77 31.49
C ARG A 91 -43.02 -31.74 30.67
N GLY A 92 -42.15 -32.48 31.37
CA GLY A 92 -41.53 -33.75 30.94
C GLY A 92 -40.11 -33.62 30.37
N ASN A 93 -39.10 -34.41 30.76
CA ASN A 93 -39.00 -35.45 31.79
C ASN A 93 -37.53 -35.50 32.29
N SER A 94 -37.36 -35.69 33.60
CA SER A 94 -36.11 -35.70 34.40
C SER A 94 -35.48 -34.34 34.75
N GLY A 95 -35.67 -33.92 36.03
CA GLY A 95 -35.03 -32.74 36.64
C GLY A 95 -35.98 -31.57 36.94
N THR A 96 -36.77 -31.67 38.01
CA THR A 96 -37.79 -30.70 38.43
C THR A 96 -37.19 -29.37 38.95
N LEU A 97 -37.34 -28.28 38.20
CA LEU A 97 -37.46 -26.92 38.76
C LEU A 97 -38.96 -26.65 38.99
N ARG A 98 -39.35 -26.32 40.22
CA ARG A 98 -40.76 -26.02 40.56
C ARG A 98 -41.21 -24.69 39.95
N ASP A 99 -42.50 -24.60 39.61
CA ASP A 99 -43.19 -23.41 39.11
C ASP A 99 -42.82 -22.14 39.91
N GLY A 100 -42.39 -21.09 39.21
CA GLY A 100 -42.14 -19.76 39.78
C GLY A 100 -40.68 -19.25 39.79
N ALA A 101 -39.71 -20.01 39.26
CA ALA A 101 -38.32 -19.55 39.19
C ALA A 101 -38.16 -18.35 38.22
N THR A 102 -37.79 -17.18 38.76
CA THR A 102 -37.51 -15.96 37.97
C THR A 102 -36.00 -15.74 37.89
N ILE A 103 -35.42 -15.87 36.69
CA ILE A 103 -34.01 -15.54 36.44
C ILE A 103 -33.93 -14.05 36.10
N SER A 104 -33.20 -13.27 36.91
CA SER A 104 -32.99 -11.84 36.68
C SER A 104 -31.50 -11.54 36.43
N ILE A 105 -31.21 -10.92 35.29
CA ILE A 105 -29.86 -10.54 34.86
C ILE A 105 -29.74 -9.01 34.94
N ARG A 106 -28.75 -8.49 35.66
CA ARG A 106 -28.53 -7.03 35.81
C ARG A 106 -27.22 -6.63 35.14
N LEU A 107 -27.30 -5.80 34.10
CA LEU A 107 -26.15 -5.23 33.40
C LEU A 107 -25.83 -3.84 33.99
N SER A 108 -24.54 -3.54 34.19
CA SER A 108 -24.08 -2.20 34.61
C SER A 108 -23.20 -1.61 33.50
N ALA A 109 -23.58 -0.44 32.97
CA ALA A 109 -22.91 0.21 31.85
C ALA A 109 -21.78 1.15 32.31
N ALA A 110 -20.75 0.60 32.97
CA ALA A 110 -19.66 1.44 33.48
C ALA A 110 -18.47 1.62 32.51
N ASP A 111 -18.13 0.67 31.62
CA ASP A 111 -16.87 0.77 30.83
C ASP A 111 -16.97 0.37 29.34
N ALA A 112 -18.04 0.77 28.65
CA ALA A 112 -18.31 0.31 27.27
C ALA A 112 -17.64 1.12 26.14
N TYR A 113 -16.71 2.04 26.41
CA TYR A 113 -16.15 2.91 25.35
C TYR A 113 -14.70 2.63 24.92
N LEU A 114 -13.97 1.69 25.53
CA LEU A 114 -12.53 1.55 25.22
C LEU A 114 -11.93 0.13 25.06
N SER A 115 -12.66 -1.00 25.20
CA SER A 115 -12.00 -2.32 25.03
C SER A 115 -12.85 -3.56 24.69
N GLY A 116 -14.17 -3.46 24.46
CA GLY A 116 -14.95 -4.60 23.93
C GLY A 116 -15.23 -5.78 24.89
N ASN A 117 -15.21 -5.58 26.22
CA ASN A 117 -15.60 -6.58 27.23
C ASN A 117 -16.94 -6.26 27.91
N PHE A 118 -17.74 -7.29 28.21
CA PHE A 118 -19.03 -7.17 28.93
C PHE A 118 -19.04 -8.02 30.22
N SER A 119 -19.52 -7.44 31.34
CA SER A 119 -19.75 -8.15 32.60
C SER A 119 -21.19 -7.98 33.11
N SER A 120 -21.81 -9.06 33.60
CA SER A 120 -23.21 -9.08 34.09
C SER A 120 -23.37 -9.96 35.33
N VAL A 121 -24.35 -9.68 36.20
CA VAL A 121 -24.63 -10.52 37.38
C VAL A 121 -25.87 -11.39 37.13
N LEU A 122 -25.74 -12.71 37.35
CA LEU A 122 -26.82 -13.71 37.30
C LEU A 122 -27.27 -14.07 38.72
N ARG A 123 -28.58 -14.02 38.99
CA ARG A 123 -29.19 -14.57 40.21
C ARG A 123 -30.13 -15.72 39.92
N VAL A 124 -29.89 -16.86 40.58
CA VAL A 124 -30.78 -18.03 40.58
C VAL A 124 -30.90 -18.55 42.00
N HIS A 125 -32.11 -18.59 42.57
CA HIS A 125 -32.44 -19.13 43.91
C HIS A 125 -31.35 -18.89 44.99
N ASN A 126 -31.08 -17.62 45.31
CA ASN A 126 -30.07 -17.14 46.28
C ASN A 126 -28.59 -17.30 45.90
N CYS A 127 -28.28 -17.68 44.67
CA CYS A 127 -26.91 -17.78 44.19
C CYS A 127 -26.59 -16.66 43.20
N THR A 128 -25.46 -16.00 43.40
CA THR A 128 -24.96 -14.89 42.57
C THR A 128 -23.69 -15.31 41.84
N GLY A 129 -23.65 -15.10 40.52
CA GLY A 129 -22.46 -15.32 39.72
C GLY A 129 -22.26 -14.23 38.68
N ASN A 130 -21.00 -13.90 38.38
CA ASN A 130 -20.61 -12.91 37.37
C ASN A 130 -20.39 -13.59 36.02
N ILE A 131 -21.08 -13.12 34.99
CA ILE A 131 -20.92 -13.56 33.60
C ILE A 131 -19.91 -12.63 32.93
N ARG A 132 -18.84 -13.20 32.38
CA ARG A 132 -17.85 -12.50 31.53
C ARG A 132 -17.97 -12.99 30.09
N LEU A 133 -18.13 -12.07 29.14
CA LEU A 133 -18.32 -12.37 27.71
C LEU A 133 -17.27 -11.65 26.85
N ALA A 134 -16.75 -12.36 25.84
CA ALA A 134 -15.88 -11.80 24.79
C ALA A 134 -16.31 -12.33 23.41
N ARG A 135 -15.89 -11.63 22.35
CA ARG A 135 -16.28 -11.96 20.98
C ARG A 135 -15.52 -13.21 20.49
N LYS A 136 -16.21 -14.19 19.92
CA LYS A 136 -15.67 -15.55 19.68
C LYS A 136 -14.41 -15.59 18.81
N ASP A 137 -14.22 -14.59 17.95
CA ASP A 137 -13.07 -14.41 17.06
C ASP A 137 -11.86 -13.70 17.71
N THR A 138 -11.90 -13.44 19.03
CA THR A 138 -10.85 -12.70 19.76
C THR A 138 -10.00 -13.60 20.67
N LEU A 139 -8.76 -13.17 20.94
CA LEU A 139 -7.86 -13.83 21.89
C LEU A 139 -8.42 -13.82 23.31
N GLU A 140 -9.15 -12.76 23.67
CA GLU A 140 -9.84 -12.65 24.96
C GLU A 140 -10.88 -13.78 25.14
N ALA A 141 -11.63 -14.15 24.09
CA ALA A 141 -12.56 -15.28 24.13
C ALA A 141 -11.87 -16.63 24.32
N LYS A 142 -10.69 -16.82 23.71
CA LYS A 142 -9.88 -18.04 23.91
C LYS A 142 -9.35 -18.12 25.34
N ALA A 143 -8.85 -17.01 25.89
CA ALA A 143 -8.39 -16.93 27.29
C ALA A 143 -9.55 -17.18 28.28
N LEU A 144 -10.73 -16.59 28.03
CA LEU A 144 -11.93 -16.77 28.85
C LEU A 144 -12.43 -18.21 28.90
N LEU A 145 -12.36 -18.95 27.79
CA LEU A 145 -12.85 -20.34 27.71
C LEU A 145 -11.85 -21.38 28.20
N THR A 146 -10.54 -21.13 28.02
CA THR A 146 -9.47 -22.07 28.42
C THR A 146 -8.99 -21.83 29.85
N GLY A 147 -9.12 -20.59 30.35
CA GLY A 147 -8.55 -20.16 31.63
C GLY A 147 -7.05 -19.83 31.58
N GLU A 148 -6.46 -19.79 30.39
CA GLU A 148 -5.05 -19.43 30.17
C GLU A 148 -4.84 -17.91 30.22
N ASP A 149 -3.65 -17.48 30.65
CA ASP A 149 -3.29 -16.05 30.77
C ASP A 149 -3.27 -15.37 29.37
N PRO A 150 -3.99 -14.24 29.17
CA PRO A 150 -4.01 -13.50 27.92
C PRO A 150 -2.63 -13.07 27.41
N GLU A 151 -1.67 -12.78 28.30
CA GLU A 151 -0.30 -12.44 27.93
C GLU A 151 0.47 -13.68 27.43
N VAL A 152 0.23 -14.85 28.02
CA VAL A 152 0.82 -16.12 27.59
C VAL A 152 0.27 -16.54 26.22
N LEU A 153 -1.03 -16.40 25.98
CA LEU A 153 -1.64 -16.68 24.67
C LEU A 153 -1.14 -15.74 23.57
N LYS A 154 -0.85 -14.47 23.88
CA LYS A 154 -0.21 -13.52 22.96
C LYS A 154 1.25 -13.90 22.68
N LEU A 155 1.99 -14.30 23.72
CA LEU A 155 3.36 -14.77 23.59
C LEU A 155 3.44 -16.09 22.81
N GLU A 156 2.48 -17.01 22.96
CA GLU A 156 2.37 -18.23 22.17
C GLU A 156 1.98 -17.96 20.73
N GLN A 157 1.11 -16.98 20.45
CA GLN A 157 0.81 -16.58 19.07
C GLN A 157 2.02 -15.94 18.39
N GLN A 158 2.77 -15.11 19.13
CA GLN A 158 4.06 -14.57 18.65
C GLN A 158 5.11 -15.67 18.48
N ALA A 159 5.17 -16.64 19.39
CA ALA A 159 6.07 -17.78 19.30
C ALA A 159 5.70 -18.74 18.17
N ALA A 160 4.41 -18.97 17.89
CA ALA A 160 3.92 -19.81 16.80
C ALA A 160 4.17 -19.17 15.42
N LEU A 161 4.07 -17.83 15.32
CA LEU A 161 4.50 -17.07 14.15
C LEU A 161 6.03 -17.12 13.94
N LEU A 162 6.81 -17.33 15.01
CA LEU A 162 8.27 -17.40 14.98
C LEU A 162 8.84 -18.83 14.87
N SER A 163 8.07 -19.90 15.19
CA SER A 163 8.63 -21.25 15.34
C SER A 163 8.12 -22.33 14.39
N GLY A 164 7.17 -22.06 13.48
CA GLY A 164 6.82 -22.96 12.38
C GLY A 164 6.56 -24.43 12.74
N LYS A 165 5.83 -24.73 13.83
CA LYS A 165 5.37 -26.09 14.18
C LYS A 165 3.84 -26.17 14.17
N GLN A 166 3.30 -27.23 13.54
CA GLN A 166 1.87 -27.51 13.38
C GLN A 166 1.15 -27.85 14.70
N PRO A 167 -0.14 -27.47 14.88
CA PRO A 167 -1.04 -28.07 15.86
C PRO A 167 -1.83 -29.28 15.29
N ALA A 168 -2.30 -30.14 16.20
CA ALA A 168 -2.77 -31.51 15.99
C ALA A 168 -4.01 -31.69 15.08
N SER A 169 -4.10 -32.89 14.49
CA SER A 169 -5.06 -33.32 13.46
C SER A 169 -6.55 -33.20 13.84
N SER A 170 -7.34 -32.50 13.01
CA SER A 170 -8.80 -32.60 13.03
C SER A 170 -9.27 -33.95 12.49
N LYS A 171 -10.29 -34.54 13.12
CA LYS A 171 -10.92 -35.81 12.72
C LYS A 171 -11.53 -35.80 11.31
N TYR A 172 -11.87 -34.61 10.80
CA TYR A 172 -12.45 -34.39 9.47
C TYR A 172 -11.43 -33.73 8.54
N LYS A 173 -11.21 -34.34 7.38
CA LYS A 173 -10.08 -34.06 6.46
C LYS A 173 -10.17 -32.67 5.83
N TRP A 174 -11.38 -32.18 5.58
CA TRP A 174 -11.64 -30.99 4.75
C TRP A 174 -12.02 -29.74 5.53
N ASP A 175 -12.20 -29.85 6.85
CA ASP A 175 -12.68 -28.77 7.70
C ASP A 175 -11.78 -27.52 7.62
N GLY A 176 -12.43 -26.34 7.58
CA GLY A 176 -11.77 -25.03 7.52
C GLY A 176 -12.45 -24.05 6.58
N GLU A 177 -11.88 -22.85 6.48
CA GLU A 177 -12.30 -21.81 5.53
C GLU A 177 -11.64 -21.99 4.16
N TRP A 178 -12.35 -21.61 3.11
CA TRP A 178 -11.92 -21.75 1.72
C TRP A 178 -12.15 -20.43 0.97
N VAL A 179 -11.27 -20.13 0.02
CA VAL A 179 -11.37 -18.96 -0.86
C VAL A 179 -11.38 -19.43 -2.31
N GLY A 180 -12.15 -18.76 -3.16
CA GLY A 180 -12.26 -19.19 -4.54
C GLY A 180 -13.07 -18.29 -5.44
N LYS A 181 -13.18 -18.70 -6.70
CA LYS A 181 -13.89 -17.97 -7.75
C LYS A 181 -14.78 -18.94 -8.52
N VAL A 182 -15.93 -18.42 -8.93
CA VAL A 182 -16.88 -19.13 -9.80
C VAL A 182 -16.93 -18.38 -11.12
N THR A 183 -16.64 -19.06 -12.23
CA THR A 183 -16.53 -18.43 -13.54
C THR A 183 -17.39 -19.17 -14.56
N LEU A 184 -18.27 -18.48 -15.26
CA LEU A 184 -18.97 -19.04 -16.41
C LEU A 184 -18.03 -19.06 -17.63
N GLU A 185 -17.98 -20.17 -18.36
CA GLU A 185 -17.03 -20.35 -19.48
C GLU A 185 -17.36 -19.41 -20.65
N LYS A 186 -16.32 -18.83 -21.26
CA LYS A 186 -16.43 -17.83 -22.35
C LYS A 186 -16.97 -18.38 -23.69
N GLY A 187 -17.45 -19.63 -23.72
CA GLY A 187 -17.89 -20.33 -24.93
C GLY A 187 -19.40 -20.40 -25.14
N SER A 188 -20.23 -20.06 -24.15
CA SER A 188 -21.67 -19.94 -24.36
C SER A 188 -22.03 -18.47 -24.45
N ASP A 189 -22.15 -17.91 -25.66
CA ASP A 189 -22.78 -16.59 -25.86
C ASP A 189 -24.22 -16.51 -25.30
N ILE A 190 -24.72 -17.67 -24.90
CA ILE A 190 -26.02 -17.98 -24.37
C ILE A 190 -26.19 -17.60 -22.90
N CYS A 191 -25.15 -17.55 -22.06
CA CYS A 191 -25.31 -17.30 -20.62
C CYS A 191 -24.18 -16.47 -20.00
N ARG A 192 -24.54 -15.38 -19.30
CA ARG A 192 -23.60 -14.42 -18.70
C ARG A 192 -24.08 -13.99 -17.31
N SER A 193 -23.19 -14.00 -16.32
CA SER A 193 -23.46 -13.38 -15.01
C SER A 193 -22.17 -13.03 -14.28
N ASN A 194 -22.21 -11.94 -13.51
CA ASN A 194 -21.15 -11.61 -12.55
C ASN A 194 -21.47 -12.35 -11.25
N ILE A 195 -20.76 -13.45 -11.00
CA ILE A 195 -20.88 -14.26 -9.80
C ILE A 195 -19.70 -13.94 -8.89
N SER A 196 -19.99 -13.62 -7.63
CA SER A 196 -18.98 -13.34 -6.60
C SER A 196 -19.16 -14.28 -5.42
N VAL A 197 -18.07 -14.86 -4.93
CA VAL A 197 -18.08 -15.69 -3.72
C VAL A 197 -18.05 -14.76 -2.51
N LEU A 198 -19.02 -14.89 -1.61
CA LEU A 198 -19.05 -14.13 -0.35
C LEU A 198 -18.35 -14.89 0.77
N SER A 199 -18.57 -16.20 0.87
CA SER A 199 -17.92 -17.07 1.85
C SER A 199 -17.93 -18.53 1.37
N ALA A 200 -16.93 -19.31 1.79
CA ALA A 200 -16.89 -20.76 1.57
C ALA A 200 -16.22 -21.46 2.76
N SER A 201 -16.83 -22.50 3.29
CA SER A 201 -16.33 -23.21 4.48
C SER A 201 -16.75 -24.68 4.48
N VAL A 202 -15.97 -25.52 5.15
CA VAL A 202 -16.33 -26.91 5.44
C VAL A 202 -16.33 -27.12 6.94
N LEU A 203 -17.41 -27.70 7.46
CA LEU A 203 -17.52 -28.10 8.86
C LEU A 203 -18.17 -29.48 8.95
N LYS A 204 -17.48 -30.46 9.53
CA LYS A 204 -17.95 -31.85 9.67
C LYS A 204 -18.38 -32.45 8.31
N ASP A 205 -17.52 -32.31 7.30
CA ASP A 205 -17.75 -32.75 5.91
C ASP A 205 -18.99 -32.13 5.23
N GLU A 206 -19.53 -31.02 5.73
CA GLU A 206 -20.56 -30.24 5.04
C GLU A 206 -19.91 -29.00 4.39
N PHE A 207 -19.95 -28.92 3.06
CA PHE A 207 -19.48 -27.78 2.29
C PHE A 207 -20.58 -26.72 2.18
N ARG A 208 -20.31 -25.53 2.72
CA ARG A 208 -21.18 -24.36 2.68
C ARG A 208 -20.55 -23.26 1.83
N LEU A 209 -21.30 -22.75 0.86
CA LEU A 209 -20.87 -21.75 -0.11
C LEU A 209 -21.95 -20.67 -0.25
N GLN A 210 -21.57 -19.41 -0.04
CA GLN A 210 -22.44 -18.26 -0.30
C GLN A 210 -21.98 -17.55 -1.58
N LEU A 211 -22.86 -17.47 -2.56
CA LEU A 211 -22.61 -16.79 -3.84
C LEU A 211 -23.52 -15.58 -3.97
N LYS A 212 -23.00 -14.49 -4.51
CA LYS A 212 -23.81 -13.36 -4.98
C LYS A 212 -23.76 -13.31 -6.50
N SER A 213 -24.93 -13.49 -7.12
CA SER A 213 -25.14 -13.28 -8.54
C SER A 213 -26.09 -12.11 -8.74
N LYS A 214 -25.67 -11.11 -9.52
CA LYS A 214 -26.38 -9.80 -9.62
C LYS A 214 -26.58 -9.19 -8.21
N ASN A 215 -27.83 -9.05 -7.77
CA ASN A 215 -28.22 -8.48 -6.47
C ASN A 215 -28.84 -9.51 -5.51
N LYS A 216 -28.73 -10.82 -5.80
CA LYS A 216 -29.23 -11.89 -4.92
C LYS A 216 -28.07 -12.69 -4.35
N VAL A 217 -28.19 -13.05 -3.07
CA VAL A 217 -27.29 -13.96 -2.37
C VAL A 217 -27.93 -15.35 -2.37
N HIS A 218 -27.12 -16.37 -2.60
CA HIS A 218 -27.50 -17.76 -2.73
C HIS A 218 -26.64 -18.58 -1.78
N ASP A 219 -27.30 -19.27 -0.85
CA ASP A 219 -26.66 -20.16 0.11
C ASP A 219 -26.74 -21.60 -0.39
N ILE A 220 -25.59 -22.24 -0.55
CA ILE A 220 -25.45 -23.60 -1.06
C ILE A 220 -24.81 -24.42 0.05
N SER A 221 -25.45 -25.53 0.44
CA SER A 221 -24.88 -26.49 1.37
C SER A 221 -24.95 -27.89 0.78
N THR A 222 -23.91 -28.68 0.95
CA THR A 222 -23.89 -30.08 0.52
C THR A 222 -22.93 -30.93 1.34
N LYS A 223 -23.24 -32.22 1.49
CA LYS A 223 -22.36 -33.17 2.16
C LYS A 223 -21.27 -33.65 1.21
N ILE A 224 -20.05 -33.69 1.71
CA ILE A 224 -18.88 -34.24 1.03
C ILE A 224 -18.84 -35.73 1.34
N ASN A 225 -18.72 -36.57 0.31
CA ASN A 225 -18.57 -38.00 0.50
C ASN A 225 -17.16 -38.35 1.01
N SER A 226 -16.94 -39.61 1.42
CA SER A 226 -15.66 -40.08 1.96
C SER A 226 -14.48 -39.95 0.99
N LYS A 227 -14.74 -39.86 -0.31
CA LYS A 227 -13.72 -39.63 -1.34
C LYS A 227 -13.47 -38.16 -1.63
N GLY A 228 -14.22 -37.23 -1.03
CA GLY A 228 -14.10 -35.79 -1.28
C GLY A 228 -15.02 -35.25 -2.38
N GLY A 229 -15.90 -36.06 -2.96
CA GLY A 229 -16.82 -35.62 -4.00
C GLY A 229 -18.09 -34.99 -3.42
N PHE A 230 -18.62 -33.99 -4.12
CA PHE A 230 -19.94 -33.42 -3.86
C PHE A 230 -20.70 -33.16 -5.16
N GLU A 231 -22.01 -33.26 -5.09
CA GLU A 231 -22.94 -32.87 -6.13
C GLU A 231 -24.17 -32.28 -5.45
N THR A 232 -24.63 -31.13 -5.91
CA THR A 232 -25.81 -30.44 -5.37
C THR A 232 -26.43 -29.57 -6.44
N TYR A 233 -27.61 -29.04 -6.13
CA TYR A 233 -28.36 -28.17 -7.01
C TYR A 233 -28.70 -26.89 -6.28
N ALA A 234 -28.54 -25.75 -6.96
CA ALA A 234 -28.87 -24.46 -6.39
C ALA A 234 -29.37 -23.49 -7.45
N ASN A 235 -30.40 -22.72 -7.08
CA ASN A 235 -30.93 -21.69 -7.95
C ASN A 235 -29.92 -20.57 -8.12
N LEU A 236 -29.54 -20.27 -9.36
CA LEU A 236 -28.65 -19.17 -9.71
C LEU A 236 -29.34 -18.27 -10.73
N THR A 237 -29.23 -16.96 -10.50
CA THR A 237 -29.72 -15.97 -11.46
C THR A 237 -28.64 -15.64 -12.48
N VAL A 238 -28.90 -15.90 -13.78
CA VAL A 238 -28.00 -15.57 -14.89
C VAL A 238 -28.72 -14.76 -15.97
N TYR A 239 -27.98 -14.08 -16.84
CA TYR A 239 -28.53 -13.51 -18.05
C TYR A 239 -28.40 -14.53 -19.19
N GLY A 240 -29.51 -14.90 -19.80
CA GLY A 240 -29.61 -15.85 -20.90
C GLY A 240 -29.92 -15.15 -22.23
N SER A 241 -29.31 -15.58 -23.34
CA SER A 241 -29.59 -15.09 -24.69
C SER A 241 -29.55 -16.22 -25.73
N TRP A 242 -30.71 -16.76 -26.11
CA TRP A 242 -30.86 -17.77 -27.17
C TRP A 242 -32.09 -17.47 -28.03
N SER A 243 -32.26 -18.20 -29.13
CA SER A 243 -33.22 -17.89 -30.21
C SER A 243 -34.68 -17.66 -29.76
N ALA A 244 -35.07 -18.13 -28.58
CA ALA A 244 -36.41 -17.95 -28.02
C ALA A 244 -36.47 -17.09 -26.73
N PHE A 245 -35.35 -16.63 -26.18
CA PHE A 245 -35.31 -15.91 -24.91
C PHE A 245 -34.04 -15.04 -24.79
N ASP A 246 -34.22 -13.76 -24.47
CA ASP A 246 -33.14 -12.82 -24.15
C ASP A 246 -33.51 -12.05 -22.87
N GLY A 247 -32.89 -12.39 -21.74
CA GLY A 247 -33.30 -11.85 -20.45
C GLY A 247 -32.67 -12.53 -19.23
N ILE A 248 -33.13 -12.13 -18.04
CA ILE A 248 -32.66 -12.70 -16.78
C ILE A 248 -33.47 -13.97 -16.48
N VAL A 249 -32.78 -15.09 -16.28
CA VAL A 249 -33.35 -16.36 -15.84
C VAL A 249 -32.81 -16.71 -14.46
N THR A 250 -33.66 -17.21 -13.58
CA THR A 250 -33.23 -17.85 -12.32
C THR A 250 -33.67 -19.29 -12.38
N ASP A 251 -32.72 -20.19 -12.38
CA ASP A 251 -32.98 -21.61 -12.53
C ASP A 251 -32.00 -22.41 -11.68
N GLU A 252 -32.29 -23.68 -11.49
CA GLU A 252 -31.51 -24.60 -10.68
C GLU A 252 -30.30 -25.09 -11.47
N PHE A 253 -29.12 -24.64 -11.08
CA PHE A 253 -27.85 -25.09 -11.62
C PHE A 253 -27.35 -26.28 -10.83
N ARG A 254 -26.79 -27.26 -11.54
CA ARG A 254 -26.07 -28.36 -10.90
C ARG A 254 -24.66 -27.91 -10.58
N PHE A 255 -24.24 -28.09 -9.35
CA PHE A 255 -22.87 -27.87 -8.86
C PHE A 255 -22.26 -29.22 -8.53
N LYS A 256 -21.11 -29.52 -9.12
CA LYS A 256 -20.38 -30.77 -8.87
C LYS A 256 -18.90 -30.47 -8.71
N GLY A 257 -18.23 -31.13 -7.78
CA GLY A 257 -16.80 -30.94 -7.60
C GLY A 257 -16.16 -31.98 -6.72
N GLN A 258 -14.85 -31.89 -6.61
CA GLN A 258 -13.99 -32.84 -5.93
C GLN A 258 -12.96 -32.10 -5.08
N PHE A 259 -12.92 -32.43 -3.79
CA PHE A 259 -11.92 -31.95 -2.84
C PHE A 259 -10.62 -32.76 -2.98
N ASN A 260 -9.51 -32.05 -3.19
CA ASN A 260 -8.17 -32.58 -3.38
C ASN A 260 -7.17 -31.85 -2.47
N GLN A 261 -6.91 -32.41 -1.28
CA GLN A 261 -6.04 -31.81 -0.25
C GLN A 261 -6.42 -30.36 0.11
N ASN A 262 -5.83 -29.39 -0.56
CA ASN A 262 -6.03 -27.96 -0.32
C ASN A 262 -6.82 -27.27 -1.44
N THR A 263 -7.28 -27.99 -2.46
CA THR A 263 -8.05 -27.43 -3.58
C THR A 263 -9.39 -28.11 -3.78
N VAL A 264 -10.30 -27.39 -4.44
CA VAL A 264 -11.55 -27.91 -4.98
C VAL A 264 -11.61 -27.53 -6.44
N GLU A 265 -11.73 -28.53 -7.28
CA GLU A 265 -12.03 -28.37 -8.70
C GLU A 265 -13.43 -28.89 -8.94
N GLY A 266 -14.24 -28.07 -9.59
CA GLY A 266 -15.62 -28.41 -9.89
C GLY A 266 -16.16 -27.63 -11.05
N GLN A 267 -17.40 -27.95 -11.41
CA GLN A 267 -18.14 -27.32 -12.48
C GLN A 267 -19.55 -27.00 -11.99
N LEU A 268 -20.11 -25.95 -12.56
CA LEU A 268 -21.55 -25.75 -12.56
C LEU A 268 -22.07 -25.83 -13.98
N PHE A 269 -23.25 -26.41 -14.17
CA PHE A 269 -23.91 -26.37 -15.46
C PHE A 269 -25.44 -26.46 -15.39
N LYS A 270 -26.08 -25.97 -16.45
CA LYS A 270 -27.52 -26.06 -16.70
C LYS A 270 -27.79 -26.12 -18.19
N GLU A 271 -28.67 -27.02 -18.60
CA GLU A 271 -29.22 -27.08 -19.95
C GLU A 271 -30.57 -26.34 -20.00
N PHE A 272 -30.76 -25.53 -21.03
CA PHE A 272 -32.00 -24.78 -21.29
C PHE A 272 -32.70 -25.27 -22.57
N GLY A 273 -34.03 -25.33 -22.55
CA GLY A 273 -34.90 -25.63 -23.69
C GLY A 273 -35.39 -27.08 -23.79
N GLU A 274 -36.56 -27.28 -24.44
CA GLU A 274 -37.24 -28.59 -24.54
C GLU A 274 -36.48 -29.66 -25.36
N LYS A 275 -35.42 -29.28 -26.09
CA LYS A 275 -34.57 -30.18 -26.89
C LYS A 275 -33.06 -30.06 -26.59
N GLN A 276 -32.67 -29.83 -25.34
CA GLN A 276 -31.27 -29.94 -24.86
C GLN A 276 -30.21 -29.19 -25.70
N GLY A 277 -30.52 -27.98 -26.19
CA GLY A 277 -29.63 -27.28 -27.12
C GLY A 277 -28.67 -26.28 -26.48
N PHE A 278 -29.00 -25.74 -25.30
CA PHE A 278 -28.36 -24.56 -24.77
C PHE A 278 -27.73 -24.83 -23.40
N LEU A 279 -26.46 -25.24 -23.42
CA LEU A 279 -25.70 -25.57 -22.23
C LEU A 279 -24.97 -24.34 -21.68
N CYS A 280 -25.28 -23.96 -20.44
CA CYS A 280 -24.49 -23.02 -19.67
C CYS A 280 -23.55 -23.79 -18.75
N THR A 281 -22.24 -23.61 -18.92
CA THR A 281 -21.21 -24.22 -18.09
C THR A 281 -20.34 -23.17 -17.40
N GLY A 282 -19.79 -23.55 -16.25
CA GLY A 282 -18.83 -22.76 -15.51
C GLY A 282 -17.93 -23.62 -14.65
N SER A 283 -16.83 -23.05 -14.19
CA SER A 283 -15.87 -23.67 -13.30
C SER A 283 -16.00 -23.15 -11.87
N LEU A 284 -15.80 -24.04 -10.91
CA LEU A 284 -15.69 -23.83 -9.48
C LEU A 284 -14.25 -24.10 -9.08
N ASN A 285 -13.49 -23.06 -8.73
CA ASN A 285 -12.11 -23.20 -8.27
C ASN A 285 -12.01 -22.62 -6.87
N PHE A 286 -11.72 -23.47 -5.87
CA PHE A 286 -11.51 -23.05 -4.49
C PHE A 286 -10.20 -23.63 -3.94
N ALA A 287 -9.63 -22.95 -2.95
CA ALA A 287 -8.47 -23.41 -2.22
C ALA A 287 -8.59 -23.06 -0.73
N LYS A 288 -8.04 -23.91 0.13
CA LYS A 288 -8.13 -23.79 1.58
C LYS A 288 -7.42 -22.53 2.05
N SER A 289 -8.08 -21.72 2.88
CA SER A 289 -7.53 -20.44 3.35
C SER A 289 -6.18 -20.64 4.06
N GLY A 290 -5.23 -19.74 3.80
CA GLY A 290 -3.86 -19.83 4.33
C GLY A 290 -2.89 -20.75 3.55
N THR A 291 -3.32 -21.36 2.44
CA THR A 291 -2.47 -22.20 1.59
C THR A 291 -1.86 -21.44 0.40
N ILE A 292 -0.85 -22.03 -0.25
CA ILE A 292 -0.23 -21.43 -1.44
C ILE A 292 -1.22 -21.39 -2.59
N GLU A 293 -2.02 -22.43 -2.72
CA GLU A 293 -3.07 -22.56 -3.72
C GLU A 293 -4.12 -21.44 -3.55
N ALA A 294 -4.46 -21.09 -2.31
CA ALA A 294 -5.33 -19.94 -2.02
C ALA A 294 -4.69 -18.60 -2.40
N LYS A 295 -3.39 -18.43 -2.13
CA LYS A 295 -2.66 -17.22 -2.56
C LYS A 295 -2.60 -17.12 -4.09
N ALA A 296 -2.32 -18.22 -4.78
CA ALA A 296 -2.30 -18.30 -6.24
C ALA A 296 -3.64 -17.91 -6.86
N LEU A 297 -4.72 -18.49 -6.34
CA LEU A 297 -6.08 -18.29 -6.84
C LEU A 297 -6.58 -16.84 -6.66
N LEU A 298 -6.18 -16.18 -5.56
CA LEU A 298 -6.55 -14.80 -5.28
C LEU A 298 -5.73 -13.81 -6.11
N THR A 299 -4.42 -14.00 -6.20
CA THR A 299 -3.47 -13.10 -6.88
C THR A 299 -3.40 -13.30 -8.39
N GLY A 300 -3.75 -14.48 -8.88
CA GLY A 300 -3.55 -14.89 -10.28
C GLY A 300 -2.10 -15.28 -10.60
N GLU A 301 -1.24 -15.42 -9.58
CA GLU A 301 0.13 -15.88 -9.72
C GLU A 301 0.18 -17.41 -9.87
N ASP A 302 1.15 -17.91 -10.64
CA ASP A 302 1.30 -19.35 -10.89
C ASP A 302 1.54 -20.10 -9.55
N PRO A 303 0.73 -21.12 -9.20
CA PRO A 303 0.91 -21.89 -7.97
C PRO A 303 2.29 -22.53 -7.85
N GLU A 304 2.91 -22.94 -8.96
CA GLU A 304 4.27 -23.46 -8.96
C GLU A 304 5.29 -22.34 -8.71
N VAL A 305 5.05 -21.12 -9.20
CA VAL A 305 5.88 -19.96 -8.84
C VAL A 305 5.76 -19.62 -7.36
N LEU A 306 4.56 -19.66 -6.78
CA LEU A 306 4.37 -19.42 -5.34
C LEU A 306 4.88 -20.57 -4.45
N LYS A 307 4.79 -21.82 -4.92
CA LYS A 307 5.41 -22.98 -4.29
C LYS A 307 6.93 -22.88 -4.35
N LEU A 308 7.48 -22.46 -5.48
CA LEU A 308 8.90 -22.18 -5.67
C LEU A 308 9.34 -20.96 -4.85
N GLU A 309 8.49 -19.96 -4.62
CA GLU A 309 8.78 -18.83 -3.72
C GLU A 309 8.78 -19.25 -2.25
N LYS A 310 7.84 -20.12 -1.83
CA LYS A 310 7.83 -20.68 -0.47
C LYS A 310 8.98 -21.68 -0.27
N GLN A 311 9.31 -22.47 -1.29
CA GLN A 311 10.50 -23.32 -1.32
C GLN A 311 11.78 -22.48 -1.37
N ALA A 312 11.82 -21.35 -2.07
CA ALA A 312 12.94 -20.42 -2.10
C ALA A 312 13.09 -19.66 -0.76
N ALA A 313 11.99 -19.38 -0.07
CA ALA A 313 12.00 -18.87 1.30
C ALA A 313 12.55 -19.92 2.29
N MET A 314 12.28 -21.21 2.07
CA MET A 314 12.88 -22.32 2.83
C MET A 314 14.34 -22.63 2.40
N LEU A 315 14.68 -22.45 1.12
CA LEU A 315 16.00 -22.65 0.52
C LEU A 315 16.90 -21.40 0.62
N ASN A 316 16.42 -20.33 1.29
CA ASN A 316 17.23 -19.20 1.72
C ASN A 316 18.26 -19.55 2.82
N ARG A 317 18.53 -20.86 3.02
CA ARG A 317 19.88 -21.38 3.29
C ARG A 317 20.55 -21.79 1.96
N LYS A 318 21.22 -20.83 1.30
CA LYS A 318 22.26 -20.97 0.22
C LYS A 318 21.81 -20.97 -1.27
N GLN A 319 21.76 -19.76 -1.85
CA GLN A 319 22.18 -19.26 -3.20
C GLN A 319 21.70 -19.85 -4.57
N PRO A 320 21.70 -19.05 -5.69
CA PRO A 320 20.85 -19.23 -6.90
C PRO A 320 21.56 -19.43 -8.29
N VAL A 321 20.81 -19.78 -9.37
CA VAL A 321 21.26 -19.90 -10.80
C VAL A 321 20.33 -19.18 -11.83
N SER A 322 20.98 -18.46 -12.76
CA SER A 322 20.72 -17.87 -14.10
C SER A 322 19.32 -17.62 -14.73
N SER A 323 19.20 -16.48 -15.43
CA SER A 323 18.04 -15.83 -16.05
C SER A 323 18.23 -15.50 -17.56
N LYS A 324 17.11 -15.32 -18.32
CA LYS A 324 17.04 -15.01 -19.78
C LYS A 324 17.72 -13.69 -20.21
N TYR A 325 17.95 -12.77 -19.28
CA TYR A 325 18.59 -11.48 -19.53
C TYR A 325 20.01 -11.50 -18.96
N LYS A 326 20.99 -11.06 -19.76
CA LYS A 326 22.43 -11.25 -19.51
C LYS A 326 22.88 -10.86 -18.10
N TRP A 327 22.28 -9.81 -17.54
CA TRP A 327 22.66 -9.22 -16.25
C TRP A 327 21.70 -9.53 -15.10
N ASP A 328 20.59 -10.21 -15.38
CA ASP A 328 19.60 -10.53 -14.35
C ASP A 328 20.19 -11.48 -13.29
N GLY A 329 19.78 -11.27 -12.05
CA GLY A 329 20.28 -12.02 -10.90
C GLY A 329 20.52 -11.13 -9.68
N GLU A 330 20.98 -11.75 -8.61
CA GLU A 330 21.38 -11.04 -7.40
C GLU A 330 22.84 -10.61 -7.50
N TRP A 331 23.10 -9.38 -7.10
CA TRP A 331 24.43 -8.78 -7.09
C TRP A 331 24.70 -8.22 -5.69
N LEU A 332 25.90 -8.45 -5.19
CA LEU A 332 26.37 -7.97 -3.91
C LEU A 332 27.41 -6.90 -4.18
N GLY A 333 27.35 -5.78 -3.47
CA GLY A 333 28.40 -4.80 -3.61
C GLY A 333 28.66 -4.00 -2.37
N VAL A 334 29.73 -3.24 -2.45
CA VAL A 334 30.12 -2.28 -1.42
C VAL A 334 30.12 -0.91 -2.07
N MET A 335 29.58 0.04 -1.32
CA MET A 335 29.83 1.43 -1.61
C MET A 335 31.07 1.85 -0.83
N GLN A 336 32.07 2.34 -1.55
CA GLN A 336 33.27 2.90 -0.97
C GLN A 336 33.28 4.40 -1.20
N GLU A 337 33.38 5.12 -0.10
CA GLU A 337 33.47 6.57 -0.12
C GLU A 337 34.83 7.02 -0.68
N SER A 338 34.80 8.01 -1.56
CA SER A 338 36.01 8.57 -2.16
C SER A 338 36.53 9.80 -1.38
N SER A 339 35.75 10.35 -0.44
CA SER A 339 36.14 11.49 0.41
C SER A 339 35.46 11.41 1.79
N PRO A 340 36.00 10.63 2.75
CA PRO A 340 35.38 10.35 4.05
C PRO A 340 35.31 11.57 4.99
N ASP A 341 35.95 12.68 4.66
CA ASP A 341 35.97 13.90 5.48
C ASP A 341 34.85 14.89 5.13
N GLU A 342 34.12 14.68 4.03
CA GLU A 342 33.04 15.57 3.60
C GLU A 342 31.65 14.98 3.86
N CYS A 343 31.48 13.67 3.66
CA CYS A 343 30.19 12.99 3.74
C CYS A 343 30.35 11.68 4.53
N ASP A 344 29.27 11.19 5.14
CA ASP A 344 29.26 9.87 5.77
C ASP A 344 28.42 8.93 4.93
N PHE A 345 29.05 8.26 3.96
CA PHE A 345 28.44 7.10 3.33
C PHE A 345 28.71 5.87 4.19
N ASN A 346 28.08 5.81 5.38
CA ASN A 346 28.21 4.70 6.31
C ASN A 346 28.36 3.36 5.56
N LYS A 347 29.56 2.75 5.58
CA LYS A 347 29.93 1.58 4.77
C LYS A 347 28.90 0.47 4.96
N LYS A 348 28.00 0.28 4.00
CA LYS A 348 27.01 -0.79 4.05
C LYS A 348 26.86 -1.47 2.71
N LEU A 349 26.70 -2.79 2.78
CA LEU A 349 26.50 -3.68 1.64
C LEU A 349 25.31 -3.22 0.81
N ALA A 350 25.56 -2.87 -0.46
CA ALA A 350 24.51 -2.62 -1.43
C ALA A 350 23.96 -3.97 -1.90
N LYS A 351 22.71 -4.28 -1.56
CA LYS A 351 21.98 -5.42 -2.13
C LYS A 351 21.31 -4.97 -3.41
N VAL A 352 21.65 -5.64 -4.50
CA VAL A 352 21.24 -5.23 -5.83
C VAL A 352 20.51 -6.36 -6.53
N TYR A 353 19.35 -6.03 -7.08
CA TYR A 353 18.53 -6.97 -7.82
C TYR A 353 18.28 -6.48 -9.23
N ILE A 354 18.57 -7.34 -10.20
CA ILE A 354 18.37 -7.07 -11.62
C ILE A 354 17.36 -8.07 -12.16
N LYS A 355 16.23 -7.59 -12.68
CA LYS A 355 15.17 -8.40 -13.29
C LYS A 355 14.67 -7.72 -14.56
N GLN A 356 14.64 -8.45 -15.67
CA GLN A 356 14.27 -7.98 -16.99
C GLN A 356 15.07 -6.76 -17.45
N ASN A 357 16.40 -6.76 -17.26
CA ASN A 357 17.29 -5.60 -17.52
C ASN A 357 16.93 -4.34 -16.71
N LYS A 358 16.08 -4.42 -15.69
CA LYS A 358 15.83 -3.30 -14.76
C LYS A 358 16.69 -3.50 -13.52
N LEU A 359 17.66 -2.61 -13.35
CA LEU A 359 18.50 -2.54 -12.16
C LEU A 359 17.75 -1.74 -11.09
N SER A 360 17.62 -2.32 -9.89
CA SER A 360 17.17 -1.61 -8.70
C SER A 360 18.22 -1.81 -7.60
N ILE A 361 18.84 -0.71 -7.18
CA ILE A 361 19.88 -0.70 -6.15
C ILE A 361 19.44 0.20 -5.01
N ALA A 362 19.22 -0.42 -3.85
CA ALA A 362 18.99 0.28 -2.61
C ALA A 362 20.35 0.65 -2.00
N LEU A 363 20.64 1.95 -1.96
CA LEU A 363 21.80 2.52 -1.29
C LEU A 363 21.34 3.20 -0.02
N GLN A 364 21.99 2.89 1.09
CA GLN A 364 21.68 3.51 2.37
C GLN A 364 22.62 4.70 2.57
N PHE A 365 22.03 5.85 2.87
CA PHE A 365 22.74 7.06 3.25
C PHE A 365 22.26 7.38 4.66
N ASP A 366 23.18 7.46 5.63
CA ASP A 366 22.85 7.46 7.06
C ASP A 366 21.97 6.24 7.47
N ASP A 367 20.78 6.48 8.05
CA ASP A 367 19.80 5.46 8.43
C ASP A 367 18.68 5.28 7.40
N GLU A 368 18.66 6.06 6.32
CA GLU A 368 17.57 6.07 5.33
C GLU A 368 17.96 5.34 4.02
N PRO A 369 17.18 4.35 3.57
CA PRO A 369 17.43 3.64 2.31
C PRO A 369 16.85 4.40 1.11
N TYR A 370 17.65 4.56 0.06
CA TYR A 370 17.26 5.19 -1.20
C TYR A 370 17.35 4.19 -2.36
N ASP A 371 16.24 4.00 -3.09
CA ASP A 371 16.20 3.11 -4.25
C ASP A 371 16.49 3.84 -5.57
N PHE A 372 17.61 3.46 -6.18
CA PHE A 372 18.05 3.86 -7.50
C PHE A 372 17.62 2.78 -8.50
N SER A 373 16.46 2.97 -9.13
CA SER A 373 15.91 2.02 -10.10
C SER A 373 15.81 2.60 -11.52
N GLY A 374 16.26 1.82 -12.50
CA GLY A 374 16.34 2.23 -13.92
C GLY A 374 16.60 1.07 -14.88
N ILE A 375 16.59 1.35 -16.18
CA ILE A 375 16.78 0.33 -17.23
C ILE A 375 18.25 0.27 -17.65
N ILE A 376 18.80 -0.94 -17.75
CA ILE A 376 20.12 -1.23 -18.31
C ILE A 376 20.00 -1.28 -19.83
N ASP A 377 20.85 -0.54 -20.53
CA ASP A 377 20.85 -0.56 -22.00
C ASP A 377 21.45 -1.85 -22.59
N GLY A 378 21.35 -2.02 -23.90
CA GLY A 378 21.87 -3.19 -24.62
C GLY A 378 23.39 -3.37 -24.53
N HIS A 379 24.14 -2.33 -24.12
CA HIS A 379 25.58 -2.35 -23.93
C HIS A 379 25.98 -2.51 -22.45
N GLY A 380 25.02 -2.68 -21.55
CA GLY A 380 25.25 -2.87 -20.12
C GLY A 380 25.53 -1.57 -19.36
N LYS A 381 25.16 -0.39 -19.88
CA LYS A 381 25.28 0.88 -19.14
C LYS A 381 24.00 1.20 -18.39
N PHE A 382 24.17 1.86 -17.24
CA PHE A 382 23.09 2.29 -16.37
C PHE A 382 23.35 3.72 -15.87
N SER A 383 22.32 4.56 -15.84
CA SER A 383 22.38 5.89 -15.22
C SER A 383 21.02 6.28 -14.68
N VAL A 384 20.95 6.70 -13.42
CA VAL A 384 19.71 7.22 -12.83
C VAL A 384 20.00 8.35 -11.83
N TRP A 385 19.16 9.37 -11.86
CA TRP A 385 19.20 10.49 -10.91
C TRP A 385 18.13 10.30 -9.83
N LYS A 386 18.53 10.43 -8.57
CA LYS A 386 17.60 10.38 -7.43
C LYS A 386 17.93 11.45 -6.40
N PRO A 387 16.92 12.13 -5.83
CA PRO A 387 17.12 12.99 -4.67
C PRO A 387 17.41 12.13 -3.43
N VAL A 388 18.51 12.43 -2.74
CA VAL A 388 18.99 11.73 -1.55
C VAL A 388 19.33 12.76 -0.47
N GLN A 389 19.01 12.45 0.78
CA GLN A 389 19.45 13.22 1.94
C GLN A 389 20.73 12.58 2.48
N VAL A 390 21.77 13.38 2.71
CA VAL A 390 23.05 12.93 3.27
C VAL A 390 23.49 13.87 4.37
N LYS A 391 23.99 13.33 5.49
CA LYS A 391 24.61 14.09 6.55
C LYS A 391 26.01 14.57 6.14
N TYR A 392 26.18 15.89 6.12
CA TYR A 392 27.47 16.51 5.81
C TYR A 392 28.30 16.62 7.09
N LEU A 393 29.42 15.90 7.14
CA LEU A 393 30.18 15.65 8.38
C LEU A 393 30.80 16.93 8.96
N GLN A 394 31.29 17.85 8.11
CA GLN A 394 31.93 19.09 8.55
C GLN A 394 30.99 20.07 9.27
N GLN A 395 29.67 19.93 9.13
CA GLN A 395 28.68 20.83 9.74
C GLN A 395 27.58 20.11 10.55
N ASN A 396 27.65 18.77 10.68
CA ASN A 396 26.69 17.94 11.40
C ASN A 396 25.21 18.22 11.00
N ARG A 397 24.94 18.40 9.69
CA ARG A 397 23.60 18.70 9.15
C ARG A 397 23.27 17.83 7.95
N THR A 398 22.01 17.42 7.85
CA THR A 398 21.47 16.66 6.71
C THR A 398 21.07 17.58 5.56
N VAL A 399 21.51 17.27 4.34
CA VAL A 399 21.27 18.04 3.13
C VAL A 399 20.70 17.17 2.00
N SER A 400 19.70 17.68 1.28
CA SER A 400 19.08 17.00 0.12
C SER A 400 19.77 17.40 -1.18
N SER A 401 20.22 16.43 -1.98
CA SER A 401 20.75 16.68 -3.33
C SER A 401 20.40 15.57 -4.31
N HIS A 402 20.41 15.87 -5.61
CA HIS A 402 20.22 14.86 -6.64
C HIS A 402 21.54 14.16 -6.93
N PHE A 403 21.60 12.89 -6.58
CA PHE A 403 22.73 12.02 -6.86
C PHE A 403 22.50 11.31 -8.20
N ASN A 404 23.53 11.29 -9.03
CA ASN A 404 23.58 10.43 -10.21
C ASN A 404 24.33 9.16 -9.87
N LEU A 405 23.67 8.01 -9.99
CA LEU A 405 24.34 6.72 -10.02
C LEU A 405 24.54 6.32 -11.48
N LYS A 406 25.78 6.24 -11.92
CA LYS A 406 26.13 5.88 -13.31
C LYS A 406 27.24 4.83 -13.32
N GLY A 407 27.03 3.75 -14.07
CA GLY A 407 27.99 2.65 -14.17
C GLY A 407 27.79 1.74 -15.36
N GLN A 408 28.63 0.72 -15.44
CA GLN A 408 28.64 -0.24 -16.54
C GLN A 408 28.89 -1.67 -16.04
N PHE A 409 28.16 -2.63 -16.62
CA PHE A 409 28.35 -4.06 -16.41
C PHE A 409 29.46 -4.62 -17.29
N THR A 410 30.41 -5.33 -16.68
CA THR A 410 31.50 -6.07 -17.33
C THR A 410 31.53 -7.51 -16.83
N GLY A 411 30.78 -8.39 -17.49
CA GLY A 411 30.70 -9.80 -17.10
C GLY A 411 30.01 -9.99 -15.75
N ASN A 412 30.72 -10.49 -14.74
CA ASN A 412 30.17 -10.69 -13.39
C ASN A 412 30.40 -9.50 -12.46
N ASN A 413 30.91 -8.37 -12.97
CA ASN A 413 31.18 -7.16 -12.19
C ASN A 413 30.41 -5.96 -12.72
N PHE A 414 30.08 -5.02 -11.84
CA PHE A 414 29.51 -3.72 -12.16
C PHE A 414 30.24 -2.67 -11.35
N GLU A 415 30.79 -1.68 -12.04
CA GLU A 415 31.42 -0.54 -11.42
C GLU A 415 30.62 0.71 -11.77
N ALA A 416 30.27 1.47 -10.74
CA ALA A 416 29.54 2.72 -10.87
C ALA A 416 30.16 3.80 -10.01
N SER A 417 30.08 5.03 -10.48
CA SER A 417 30.28 6.22 -9.68
C SER A 417 28.92 6.73 -9.23
N ILE A 418 28.81 7.08 -7.95
CA ILE A 418 27.70 7.84 -7.42
C ILE A 418 28.19 9.20 -6.96
N GLY A 419 27.55 10.26 -7.46
CA GLY A 419 28.01 11.62 -7.22
C GLY A 419 26.86 12.59 -7.12
N GLY A 420 26.91 13.45 -6.12
CA GLY A 420 25.94 14.51 -5.88
C GLY A 420 26.67 15.81 -5.58
N SER A 421 26.23 16.88 -6.25
CA SER A 421 26.82 18.21 -6.11
C SER A 421 25.84 19.07 -5.32
N PHE A 422 26.18 19.48 -4.09
CA PHE A 422 25.30 20.26 -3.21
C PHE A 422 25.55 21.72 -3.39
N ALA A 423 24.54 22.52 -3.75
CA ALA A 423 24.51 23.97 -3.53
C ALA A 423 25.83 24.60 -2.93
N THR A 424 25.92 25.25 -1.81
CA THR A 424 27.16 26.05 -1.58
C THR A 424 28.30 25.28 -0.88
N ARG A 425 28.33 23.92 -0.96
CA ARG A 425 28.87 23.08 0.13
C ARG A 425 29.60 21.77 -0.28
N GLY A 426 30.47 21.80 -1.29
CA GLY A 426 31.25 20.60 -1.68
C GLY A 426 30.50 19.59 -2.56
N SER A 427 31.10 18.44 -2.83
CA SER A 427 30.53 17.39 -3.68
C SER A 427 30.83 16.01 -3.08
N CYS A 428 29.80 15.22 -2.80
CA CYS A 428 30.02 13.87 -2.32
C CYS A 428 30.15 12.92 -3.51
N TYR A 429 31.25 12.15 -3.54
CA TYR A 429 31.48 11.10 -4.52
C TYR A 429 31.80 9.77 -3.83
N GLY A 430 31.21 8.71 -4.36
CA GLY A 430 31.51 7.35 -3.96
C GLY A 430 31.58 6.45 -5.18
N THR A 431 32.24 5.32 -5.01
CA THR A 431 32.24 4.23 -5.97
C THR A 431 31.37 3.10 -5.45
N VAL A 432 30.54 2.56 -6.32
CA VAL A 432 29.72 1.38 -6.06
C VAL A 432 30.28 0.25 -6.92
N SER A 433 30.84 -0.76 -6.26
CA SER A 433 31.33 -1.97 -6.92
C SER A 433 30.41 -3.12 -6.56
N LEU A 434 29.79 -3.75 -7.54
CA LEU A 434 28.94 -4.93 -7.38
C LEU A 434 29.58 -6.13 -8.08
N VAL A 435 29.48 -7.28 -7.44
CA VAL A 435 29.84 -8.60 -7.96
C VAL A 435 28.61 -9.49 -8.00
N ARG A 436 28.48 -10.30 -9.03
CA ARG A 436 27.34 -11.20 -9.20
C ARG A 436 27.38 -12.31 -8.15
N LYS A 437 26.29 -12.51 -7.44
CA LYS A 437 26.16 -13.54 -6.41
C LYS A 437 26.20 -14.94 -7.04
N GLY A 438 26.86 -15.90 -6.38
CA GLY A 438 27.10 -17.26 -6.86
C GLY A 438 28.36 -17.43 -7.72
N THR A 439 29.26 -16.43 -7.77
CA THR A 439 30.44 -16.45 -8.64
C THR A 439 31.76 -16.58 -7.87
N ILE A 440 32.85 -16.93 -8.57
CA ILE A 440 34.20 -16.97 -7.97
C ILE A 440 34.57 -15.56 -7.48
N GLU A 441 34.15 -14.55 -8.22
CA GLU A 441 34.33 -13.15 -7.91
C GLU A 441 33.60 -12.75 -6.61
N GLU A 442 32.41 -13.32 -6.31
CA GLU A 442 31.77 -13.16 -4.99
C GLU A 442 32.60 -13.79 -3.87
N THR A 443 33.08 -15.02 -4.08
CA THR A 443 33.85 -15.72 -3.04
C THR A 443 35.15 -14.96 -2.74
N ALA A 444 35.81 -14.44 -3.76
CA ALA A 444 36.97 -13.58 -3.62
C ALA A 444 36.65 -12.27 -2.88
N PHE A 445 35.56 -11.61 -3.28
CA PHE A 445 35.07 -10.36 -2.69
C PHE A 445 34.72 -10.50 -1.20
N LEU A 446 34.07 -11.60 -0.80
CA LEU A 446 33.65 -11.84 0.59
C LEU A 446 34.78 -12.35 1.50
N THR A 447 35.72 -13.11 0.95
CA THR A 447 36.81 -13.71 1.74
C THR A 447 38.10 -12.90 1.72
N GLY A 448 38.18 -11.86 0.87
CA GLY A 448 39.40 -11.11 0.58
C GLY A 448 40.49 -11.97 -0.08
N ARG A 449 40.15 -13.19 -0.54
CA ARG A 449 41.09 -14.11 -1.19
C ARG A 449 41.15 -13.82 -2.69
N ASP A 450 42.31 -14.06 -3.27
CA ASP A 450 42.52 -13.90 -4.71
C ASP A 450 41.60 -14.85 -5.52
N PRO A 451 40.79 -14.31 -6.47
CA PRO A 451 39.88 -15.10 -7.30
C PRO A 451 40.56 -16.25 -8.06
N GLU A 452 41.82 -16.09 -8.46
CA GLU A 452 42.56 -17.12 -9.19
C GLU A 452 42.95 -18.31 -8.30
N VAL A 453 43.19 -18.07 -7.00
CA VAL A 453 43.39 -19.17 -6.03
C VAL A 453 42.15 -20.06 -5.98
N ILE A 454 40.98 -19.43 -5.89
CA ILE A 454 39.69 -20.13 -5.74
C ILE A 454 39.35 -20.90 -7.02
N ARG A 455 39.63 -20.31 -8.19
CA ARG A 455 39.43 -20.94 -9.51
C ARG A 455 40.26 -22.21 -9.67
N VAL A 456 41.53 -22.19 -9.28
CA VAL A 456 42.44 -23.34 -9.34
C VAL A 456 42.05 -24.43 -8.33
N GLU A 457 41.63 -24.06 -7.11
CA GLU A 457 41.14 -25.02 -6.10
C GLU A 457 39.87 -25.77 -6.58
N GLN A 458 38.94 -25.08 -7.24
CA GLN A 458 37.74 -25.70 -7.83
C GLN A 458 38.07 -26.61 -9.02
N GLN A 459 39.09 -26.27 -9.81
CA GLN A 459 39.55 -27.08 -10.94
C GLN A 459 40.24 -28.37 -10.47
N ALA A 460 41.05 -28.30 -9.40
CA ALA A 460 41.65 -29.48 -8.75
C ALA A 460 40.60 -30.43 -8.15
N ALA A 461 39.51 -29.88 -7.59
CA ALA A 461 38.40 -30.67 -7.07
C ALA A 461 37.60 -31.39 -8.17
N LYS A 462 37.42 -30.75 -9.34
CA LYS A 462 36.74 -31.35 -10.51
C LYS A 462 37.51 -32.50 -11.15
N LEU A 463 38.84 -32.51 -11.08
CA LEU A 463 39.69 -33.57 -11.62
C LEU A 463 39.70 -34.86 -10.79
N GLY A 464 38.80 -35.02 -9.81
CA GLY A 464 38.73 -36.23 -8.97
C GLY A 464 39.99 -36.48 -8.11
N ALA A 465 40.85 -35.46 -7.96
CA ALA A 465 42.18 -35.63 -7.39
C ALA A 465 42.22 -35.68 -5.85
N LYS A 466 41.07 -35.83 -5.17
CA LYS A 466 41.05 -36.02 -3.70
C LYS A 466 41.75 -37.32 -3.27
N GLY A 467 41.79 -38.34 -4.13
CA GLY A 467 42.53 -39.60 -3.86
C GLY A 467 44.02 -39.56 -4.23
N LEU A 468 44.44 -38.74 -5.20
CA LEU A 468 45.82 -38.70 -5.70
C LEU A 468 46.70 -37.67 -4.98
N LEU A 469 46.11 -36.60 -4.42
CA LEU A 469 46.83 -35.60 -3.63
C LEU A 469 47.44 -36.17 -2.34
N HIS A 470 46.90 -37.25 -1.79
CA HIS A 470 47.47 -37.91 -0.62
C HIS A 470 48.63 -38.87 -0.96
N ARG A 471 48.70 -39.39 -2.19
CA ARG A 471 49.82 -40.25 -2.65
C ARG A 471 50.99 -39.47 -3.24
N ALA A 472 50.76 -38.27 -3.79
CA ALA A 472 51.83 -37.41 -4.31
C ALA A 472 52.63 -36.67 -3.22
N ALA A 473 52.16 -36.66 -1.96
CA ALA A 473 52.81 -35.96 -0.85
C ALA A 473 54.06 -36.67 -0.26
N VAL A 474 54.49 -37.82 -0.82
CA VAL A 474 55.62 -38.59 -0.27
C VAL A 474 56.89 -38.54 -1.14
N ILE A 475 56.89 -37.87 -2.30
CA ILE A 475 58.04 -37.95 -3.21
C ILE A 475 59.05 -36.81 -2.98
N LYS A 476 60.16 -37.21 -2.32
CA LYS A 476 61.48 -36.56 -2.16
C LYS A 476 61.52 -35.28 -1.32
N LYS A 477 61.43 -35.44 0.01
CA LYS A 477 62.29 -34.65 0.91
C LYS A 477 63.73 -34.86 0.44
N ARG A 478 64.34 -33.87 -0.22
CA ARG A 478 65.81 -33.81 -0.33
C ARG A 478 66.32 -33.89 1.10
N GLN A 479 67.00 -34.97 1.45
CA GLN A 479 67.76 -35.06 2.69
C GLN A 479 68.81 -33.94 2.63
N VAL A 480 68.53 -32.84 3.32
CA VAL A 480 69.53 -31.83 3.63
C VAL A 480 70.38 -32.43 4.74
N ASP A 481 71.69 -32.53 4.51
CA ASP A 481 72.63 -32.97 5.53
C ASP A 481 72.47 -32.07 6.78
N PRO A 482 72.06 -32.62 7.94
CA PRO A 482 71.85 -31.83 9.15
C PRO A 482 73.10 -31.06 9.62
N SER A 483 74.29 -31.53 9.24
CA SER A 483 75.56 -30.87 9.57
C SER A 483 75.86 -29.64 8.69
N LYS A 484 75.16 -29.49 7.56
CA LYS A 484 75.32 -28.41 6.57
C LYS A 484 73.95 -27.93 6.05
N PRO A 485 73.12 -27.34 6.93
CA PRO A 485 71.71 -27.07 6.63
C PRO A 485 71.46 -25.99 5.56
N TYR A 486 72.49 -25.27 5.12
CA TYR A 486 72.37 -24.12 4.22
C TYR A 486 73.01 -24.33 2.85
N ASP A 487 73.67 -25.46 2.63
CA ASP A 487 74.37 -25.75 1.37
C ASP A 487 73.39 -25.80 0.19
N GLY A 488 73.72 -25.06 -0.88
CA GLY A 488 72.88 -24.90 -2.06
C GLY A 488 72.89 -23.48 -2.63
N SER A 489 72.22 -23.30 -3.76
CA SER A 489 72.01 -21.99 -4.38
C SER A 489 70.73 -21.35 -3.89
N TRP A 490 70.78 -20.05 -3.58
CA TRP A 490 69.68 -19.24 -3.04
C TRP A 490 69.44 -18.04 -3.94
N VAL A 491 68.18 -17.74 -4.25
CA VAL A 491 67.76 -16.66 -5.15
C VAL A 491 66.55 -15.93 -4.56
N GLY A 492 66.35 -14.67 -4.93
CA GLY A 492 65.23 -13.89 -4.43
C GLY A 492 65.34 -12.43 -4.82
N ILE A 493 64.93 -11.54 -3.91
CA ILE A 493 64.77 -10.11 -4.18
C ILE A 493 65.55 -9.27 -3.17
N VAL A 494 66.00 -8.11 -3.65
CA VAL A 494 66.51 -7.00 -2.84
C VAL A 494 65.53 -5.86 -3.03
N LYS A 495 65.01 -5.29 -1.95
CA LYS A 495 64.05 -4.17 -2.00
C LYS A 495 64.57 -3.03 -1.13
N SER A 496 64.71 -1.85 -1.71
CA SER A 496 65.10 -0.63 -0.97
C SER A 496 63.97 -0.24 -0.02
N ASP A 497 64.30 0.11 1.22
CA ASP A 497 63.28 0.40 2.23
C ASP A 497 62.78 1.86 2.15
N ASN A 498 63.64 2.80 1.71
CA ASN A 498 63.31 4.21 1.43
C ASN A 498 63.49 4.55 -0.07
N GLU A 499 62.53 4.13 -0.91
CA GLU A 499 62.59 4.35 -2.37
C GLU A 499 62.54 5.83 -2.81
N ASP A 500 62.21 6.77 -1.92
CA ASP A 500 62.14 8.21 -2.21
C ASP A 500 63.45 8.96 -1.92
N GLU A 501 64.36 8.37 -1.13
CA GLU A 501 65.66 8.99 -0.77
C GLU A 501 66.80 8.32 -1.55
N CYS A 502 66.84 6.99 -1.56
CA CYS A 502 67.86 6.24 -2.29
C CYS A 502 67.41 4.83 -2.66
N ARG A 503 67.83 4.37 -3.84
CA ARG A 503 67.45 3.07 -4.41
C ARG A 503 68.67 2.22 -4.73
N VAL A 504 68.69 0.97 -4.28
CA VAL A 504 69.72 0.00 -4.69
C VAL A 504 69.49 -0.38 -6.15
N GLU A 505 70.42 0.00 -7.03
CA GLU A 505 70.38 -0.36 -8.46
C GLU A 505 70.96 -1.77 -8.70
N SER A 506 71.88 -2.19 -7.85
CA SER A 506 72.57 -3.46 -7.98
C SER A 506 71.72 -4.65 -7.53
N LYS A 507 71.71 -5.71 -8.34
CA LYS A 507 70.88 -6.90 -8.09
C LYS A 507 71.73 -8.03 -7.52
N ILE A 508 71.45 -8.46 -6.29
CA ILE A 508 71.94 -9.77 -5.80
C ILE A 508 71.18 -10.86 -6.58
N LYS A 509 71.88 -11.56 -7.47
CA LYS A 509 71.31 -12.53 -8.40
C LYS A 509 71.17 -13.92 -7.76
N GLU A 510 72.21 -14.35 -7.04
CA GLU A 510 72.29 -15.70 -6.47
C GLU A 510 73.33 -15.74 -5.35
N VAL A 511 73.05 -16.46 -4.26
CA VAL A 511 74.02 -16.79 -3.21
C VAL A 511 74.19 -18.29 -3.16
N THR A 512 75.39 -18.79 -3.40
CA THR A 512 75.69 -20.23 -3.38
C THR A 512 76.50 -20.57 -2.14
N ILE A 513 76.01 -21.47 -1.30
CA ILE A 513 76.70 -21.92 -0.09
C ILE A 513 77.22 -23.34 -0.31
N LYS A 514 78.50 -23.57 0.01
CA LYS A 514 79.11 -24.90 0.06
C LYS A 514 80.06 -24.98 1.25
N ASN A 515 79.83 -25.91 2.16
CA ASN A 515 80.62 -26.05 3.39
C ASN A 515 80.74 -24.73 4.18
N PHE A 516 79.64 -24.01 4.38
CA PHE A 516 79.62 -22.70 5.05
C PHE A 516 80.39 -21.57 4.36
N ALA A 517 81.01 -21.81 3.20
CA ALA A 517 81.52 -20.75 2.32
C ALA A 517 80.39 -20.28 1.39
N ALA A 518 80.10 -18.98 1.38
CA ALA A 518 79.09 -18.36 0.54
C ALA A 518 79.75 -17.58 -0.60
N GLU A 519 79.35 -17.87 -1.83
CA GLU A 519 79.64 -17.10 -3.03
C GLU A 519 78.41 -16.24 -3.37
N ILE A 520 78.51 -14.93 -3.24
CA ILE A 520 77.45 -13.96 -3.49
C ILE A 520 77.66 -13.36 -4.89
N LYS A 521 76.74 -13.63 -5.81
CA LYS A 521 76.75 -13.09 -7.17
C LYS A 521 75.83 -11.88 -7.24
N SER A 522 76.41 -10.71 -7.49
CA SER A 522 75.68 -9.45 -7.71
C SER A 522 75.75 -9.02 -9.18
N SER A 523 75.11 -7.91 -9.54
CA SER A 523 75.28 -7.28 -10.85
C SER A 523 76.69 -6.77 -11.09
N ASP A 524 77.41 -6.41 -10.03
CA ASP A 524 78.68 -5.68 -10.10
C ASP A 524 79.90 -6.59 -9.86
N GLY A 525 79.65 -7.87 -9.54
CA GLY A 525 80.69 -8.87 -9.38
C GLY A 525 80.31 -9.99 -8.42
N THR A 526 81.23 -10.93 -8.24
CA THR A 526 81.10 -12.04 -7.30
C THR A 526 81.99 -11.81 -6.09
N THR A 527 81.46 -12.00 -4.89
CA THR A 527 82.20 -11.86 -3.63
C THR A 527 82.03 -13.11 -2.76
N ASN A 528 83.11 -13.46 -2.05
CA ASN A 528 83.10 -14.60 -1.14
C ASN A 528 82.92 -14.14 0.32
N ALA A 529 82.16 -14.92 1.08
CA ALA A 529 81.86 -14.71 2.48
C ALA A 529 81.80 -16.05 3.23
N THR A 530 81.70 -16.00 4.55
CA THR A 530 81.53 -17.18 5.39
C THR A 530 80.22 -17.06 6.16
N VAL A 531 79.45 -18.15 6.17
CA VAL A 531 78.22 -18.28 6.94
C VAL A 531 78.56 -19.01 8.23
N SER A 532 78.24 -18.42 9.37
CA SER A 532 78.47 -19.10 10.66
C SER A 532 77.66 -20.40 10.76
N LYS A 533 78.06 -21.33 11.66
CA LYS A 533 77.26 -22.53 11.96
C LYS A 533 75.82 -22.21 12.38
N SER A 534 75.59 -21.01 12.94
CA SER A 534 74.26 -20.51 13.32
C SER A 534 73.44 -19.95 12.15
N GLY A 535 74.00 -19.90 10.94
CA GLY A 535 73.37 -19.38 9.74
C GLY A 535 73.56 -17.88 9.49
N ARG A 536 74.26 -17.15 10.36
CA ARG A 536 74.53 -15.72 10.13
C ARG A 536 75.54 -15.47 9.01
N LEU A 537 75.24 -14.48 8.17
CA LEU A 537 76.09 -13.93 7.12
C LEU A 537 76.25 -12.43 7.38
N SER A 538 77.49 -11.94 7.41
CA SER A 538 77.81 -10.51 7.44
C SER A 538 78.94 -10.24 6.46
N LYS A 539 78.72 -9.34 5.49
CA LYS A 539 79.71 -9.05 4.45
C LYS A 539 79.51 -7.64 3.88
N TRP A 540 80.60 -6.89 3.75
CA TRP A 540 80.61 -5.65 2.98
C TRP A 540 80.72 -5.95 1.48
N LEU A 541 79.84 -5.31 0.71
CA LEU A 541 79.70 -5.42 -0.73
C LEU A 541 79.79 -4.02 -1.33
N ASN A 542 80.53 -3.87 -2.41
CA ASN A 542 80.48 -2.62 -3.18
C ASN A 542 79.33 -2.74 -4.19
N LEU A 543 78.32 -1.87 -4.05
CA LEU A 543 77.09 -1.90 -4.82
C LEU A 543 76.73 -0.48 -5.28
N ASN A 544 76.02 -0.36 -6.39
CA ASN A 544 75.53 0.90 -6.92
C ASN A 544 74.18 1.28 -6.30
N PHE A 545 74.08 2.55 -5.86
CA PHE A 545 72.89 3.15 -5.31
C PHE A 545 72.56 4.42 -6.09
N PHE A 546 71.29 4.63 -6.41
CA PHE A 546 70.77 5.87 -6.97
C PHE A 546 70.29 6.79 -5.84
N SER A 547 70.80 8.02 -5.78
CA SER A 547 70.34 9.06 -4.85
C SER A 547 69.32 9.96 -5.54
N PHE A 548 68.12 10.09 -4.97
CA PHE A 548 67.08 10.97 -5.53
C PHE A 548 67.37 12.44 -5.30
N SER A 549 68.05 12.80 -4.21
CA SER A 549 68.45 14.18 -3.92
C SER A 549 69.56 14.68 -4.83
N ALA A 550 70.51 13.81 -5.20
CA ALA A 550 71.60 14.14 -6.13
C ALA A 550 71.24 13.87 -7.61
N GLY A 551 70.27 13.00 -7.87
CA GLY A 551 69.90 12.58 -9.23
C GLY A 551 70.96 11.71 -9.93
N THR A 552 71.92 11.16 -9.19
CA THR A 552 73.05 10.36 -9.69
C THR A 552 73.06 8.93 -9.13
N THR A 553 73.74 8.01 -9.81
CA THR A 553 74.05 6.66 -9.31
C THR A 553 75.52 6.61 -8.91
N ASP A 554 75.78 6.27 -7.65
CA ASP A 554 77.14 6.19 -7.09
C ASP A 554 77.39 4.81 -6.47
N SER A 555 78.62 4.32 -6.57
CA SER A 555 79.05 3.05 -5.97
C SER A 555 79.41 3.24 -4.49
N ALA A 556 78.77 2.51 -3.59
CA ALA A 556 79.02 2.59 -2.15
C ALA A 556 79.24 1.22 -1.52
N ASN A 557 80.00 1.21 -0.42
CA ASN A 557 80.20 0.00 0.38
C ASN A 557 78.98 -0.24 1.27
N ALA A 558 78.20 -1.25 0.94
CA ALA A 558 77.02 -1.67 1.67
C ALA A 558 77.32 -2.91 2.53
N LYS A 559 76.87 -2.90 3.78
CA LYS A 559 76.95 -4.05 4.68
C LYS A 559 75.72 -4.93 4.52
N LEU A 560 75.91 -6.15 4.00
CA LEU A 560 74.89 -7.20 4.01
C LEU A 560 74.97 -7.96 5.34
N GLU A 561 73.95 -7.88 6.17
CA GLU A 561 73.83 -8.67 7.40
C GLU A 561 72.51 -9.43 7.45
N GLY A 562 72.55 -10.73 7.71
CA GLY A 562 71.35 -11.54 7.75
C GLY A 562 71.58 -12.95 8.26
N LYS A 563 70.52 -13.75 8.22
CA LYS A 563 70.55 -15.13 8.71
C LYS A 563 69.83 -16.09 7.78
N PHE A 564 70.50 -17.18 7.45
CA PHE A 564 69.90 -18.35 6.82
C PHE A 564 69.12 -19.16 7.87
N ALA A 565 67.86 -19.41 7.56
CA ALA A 565 67.01 -20.41 8.17
C ALA A 565 66.84 -21.60 7.21
N LYS A 566 66.08 -22.62 7.64
CA LYS A 566 65.94 -23.89 6.91
C LYS A 566 65.45 -23.73 5.46
N ASP A 567 64.68 -22.69 5.16
CA ASP A 567 64.00 -22.47 3.89
C ASP A 567 64.01 -21.02 3.40
N LYS A 568 64.63 -20.11 4.14
CA LYS A 568 64.73 -18.69 3.78
C LYS A 568 66.00 -18.03 4.31
N PHE A 569 66.46 -17.00 3.63
CA PHE A 569 67.40 -16.02 4.13
C PHE A 569 66.70 -14.68 4.22
N GLU A 570 66.83 -14.03 5.37
CA GLU A 570 66.39 -12.66 5.58
C GLU A 570 67.59 -11.87 6.10
N GLY A 571 67.86 -10.74 5.47
CA GLY A 571 68.94 -9.84 5.82
C GLY A 571 68.67 -8.42 5.35
N GLU A 572 69.56 -7.53 5.71
CA GLU A 572 69.51 -6.11 5.42
C GLU A 572 70.83 -5.69 4.77
N LEU A 573 70.74 -4.86 3.76
CA LEU A 573 71.84 -4.10 3.20
C LEU A 573 71.78 -2.69 3.76
N SER A 574 72.86 -2.18 4.32
CA SER A 574 72.97 -0.79 4.79
C SER A 574 74.19 -0.11 4.19
N ALA A 575 74.03 1.09 3.66
CA ALA A 575 75.10 1.93 3.13
C ALA A 575 74.88 3.38 3.57
N ASP A 576 75.97 4.10 3.88
CA ASP A 576 75.93 5.53 4.16
C ASP A 576 76.34 6.28 2.88
N LEU A 577 75.44 7.10 2.34
CA LEU A 577 75.67 7.97 1.19
C LEU A 577 75.68 9.42 1.69
N ASP A 578 76.87 9.94 1.96
CA ASP A 578 77.11 11.33 2.38
C ASP A 578 76.20 11.81 3.53
N GLY A 579 76.03 10.96 4.56
CA GLY A 579 75.22 11.25 5.75
C GLY A 579 73.76 10.78 5.66
N THR A 580 73.37 10.19 4.53
CA THR A 580 72.05 9.56 4.35
C THR A 580 72.18 8.04 4.43
N LEU A 581 71.55 7.43 5.44
CA LEU A 581 71.56 5.99 5.63
C LEU A 581 70.55 5.30 4.68
N CYS A 582 71.08 4.55 3.74
CA CYS A 582 70.31 3.78 2.76
C CYS A 582 70.21 2.32 3.18
N THR A 583 69.00 1.84 3.43
CA THR A 583 68.74 0.44 3.79
C THR A 583 67.92 -0.29 2.73
N ALA A 584 68.17 -1.58 2.59
CA ALA A 584 67.38 -2.46 1.74
C ALA A 584 67.22 -3.86 2.34
N THR A 585 65.99 -4.34 2.35
CA THR A 585 65.67 -5.70 2.77
C THR A 585 66.05 -6.72 1.69
N VAL A 586 66.80 -7.75 2.07
CA VAL A 586 67.19 -8.90 1.23
C VAL A 586 66.45 -10.16 1.66
N LYS A 587 65.70 -10.77 0.74
CA LYS A 587 64.98 -12.04 0.96
C LYS A 587 65.36 -13.04 -0.10
N LEU A 588 65.90 -14.21 0.30
CA LEU A 588 66.28 -15.29 -0.61
C LEU A 588 65.66 -16.61 -0.18
N GLY A 589 65.34 -17.46 -1.15
CA GLY A 589 64.93 -18.85 -0.95
C GLY A 589 65.84 -19.82 -1.70
N PRO A 590 65.86 -21.12 -1.36
CA PRO A 590 66.60 -22.11 -2.13
C PRO A 590 66.11 -22.12 -3.58
N LYS A 591 67.02 -22.10 -4.53
CA LYS A 591 66.73 -22.08 -5.96
C LYS A 591 65.89 -23.29 -6.34
N GLY A 592 64.74 -23.03 -6.98
CA GLY A 592 63.74 -24.05 -7.32
C GLY A 592 62.76 -24.38 -6.19
N SER A 593 62.86 -23.77 -5.00
CA SER A 593 61.82 -23.84 -3.97
C SER A 593 60.59 -22.98 -4.34
N ILE A 594 59.44 -23.33 -3.77
CA ILE A 594 58.21 -22.54 -3.91
C ILE A 594 58.39 -21.13 -3.34
N TYR A 595 59.16 -21.00 -2.24
CA TYR A 595 59.45 -19.71 -1.63
C TYR A 595 60.28 -18.81 -2.56
N ALA A 596 61.34 -19.34 -3.17
CA ALA A 596 62.16 -18.61 -4.15
C ALA A 596 61.37 -18.21 -5.40
N GLU A 597 60.54 -19.11 -5.92
CA GLU A 597 59.70 -18.83 -7.10
C GLU A 597 58.64 -17.77 -6.79
N ALA A 598 58.04 -17.80 -5.60
CA ALA A 598 57.11 -16.77 -5.15
C ALA A 598 57.79 -15.39 -5.03
N LEU A 599 59.00 -15.33 -4.46
CA LEU A 599 59.78 -14.09 -4.38
C LEU A 599 60.09 -13.52 -5.77
N LEU A 600 60.51 -14.35 -6.72
CA LEU A 600 60.93 -13.91 -8.06
C LEU A 600 59.77 -13.57 -9.00
N THR A 601 58.63 -14.26 -8.88
CA THR A 601 57.47 -14.05 -9.77
C THR A 601 56.42 -13.12 -9.18
N GLY A 602 56.52 -12.78 -7.89
CA GLY A 602 55.49 -12.05 -7.14
C GLY A 602 54.19 -12.85 -6.94
N LYS A 603 54.16 -14.13 -7.33
CA LYS A 603 52.96 -14.98 -7.23
C LYS A 603 52.81 -15.56 -5.83
N ASN A 604 51.56 -15.79 -5.42
CA ASN A 604 51.25 -16.37 -4.11
C ASN A 604 51.87 -17.79 -3.96
N PRO A 605 52.68 -18.05 -2.91
CA PRO A 605 53.33 -19.35 -2.70
C PRO A 605 52.36 -20.54 -2.66
N ARG A 606 51.13 -20.34 -2.16
CA ARG A 606 50.11 -21.40 -2.10
C ARG A 606 49.60 -21.81 -3.47
N ILE A 607 49.49 -20.85 -4.41
CA ILE A 607 49.08 -21.13 -5.79
C ILE A 607 50.16 -21.95 -6.50
N LEU A 608 51.42 -21.53 -6.38
CA LEU A 608 52.57 -22.22 -6.99
C LEU A 608 52.71 -23.65 -6.46
N ALA A 609 52.49 -23.87 -5.16
CA ALA A 609 52.50 -25.20 -4.56
C ALA A 609 51.42 -26.12 -5.18
N LEU A 610 50.20 -25.61 -5.34
CA LEU A 610 49.08 -26.35 -5.92
C LEU A 610 49.33 -26.69 -7.41
N GLN A 611 49.87 -25.74 -8.17
CA GLN A 611 50.21 -25.92 -9.58
C GLN A 611 51.26 -27.02 -9.78
N ARG A 612 52.29 -27.08 -8.93
CA ARG A 612 53.30 -28.15 -8.98
C ARG A 612 52.71 -29.54 -8.66
N GLN A 613 51.79 -29.63 -7.71
CA GLN A 613 51.14 -30.89 -7.36
C GLN A 613 50.25 -31.42 -8.49
N ILE A 614 49.56 -30.52 -9.20
CA ILE A 614 48.74 -30.87 -10.37
C ILE A 614 49.65 -31.35 -11.52
N ALA A 615 50.74 -30.65 -11.81
CA ALA A 615 51.68 -31.03 -12.86
C ALA A 615 52.38 -32.37 -12.56
N ALA A 616 52.75 -32.64 -11.31
CA ALA A 616 53.34 -33.92 -10.89
C ALA A 616 52.37 -35.10 -11.03
N ALA A 617 51.08 -34.88 -10.78
CA ALA A 617 50.04 -35.90 -11.00
C ALA A 617 49.81 -36.23 -12.48
N GLN A 618 50.16 -35.30 -13.38
CA GLN A 618 50.01 -35.46 -14.83
C GLN A 618 51.23 -36.12 -15.50
N ALA A 619 52.39 -36.19 -14.82
CA ALA A 619 53.68 -36.53 -15.43
C ALA A 619 54.24 -37.94 -15.12
N ALA A 620 53.47 -38.88 -14.58
CA ALA A 620 53.97 -40.23 -14.28
C ALA A 620 54.07 -41.11 -15.56
N PRO A 621 55.27 -41.57 -16.00
CA PRO A 621 55.41 -42.39 -17.20
C PRO A 621 55.37 -43.92 -16.91
N PRO A 622 54.90 -44.76 -17.85
CA PRO A 622 55.12 -46.21 -17.84
C PRO A 622 56.55 -46.56 -18.28
N ALA A 623 57.02 -47.73 -17.86
CA ALA A 623 58.43 -48.13 -17.78
C ALA A 623 59.13 -48.52 -19.10
N ASN A 624 60.46 -48.29 -19.09
CA ASN A 624 61.58 -49.00 -19.78
C ASN A 624 61.57 -49.07 -21.32
N ASP A 625 62.67 -49.22 -22.05
CA ASP A 625 64.14 -49.07 -21.93
C ASP A 625 64.64 -49.30 -23.39
N ASN A 626 65.86 -48.88 -23.70
CA ASN A 626 66.73 -49.33 -24.80
C ASN A 626 67.12 -48.33 -25.90
N SER A 627 68.43 -48.10 -25.94
CA SER A 627 69.39 -48.01 -27.06
C SER A 627 69.10 -47.23 -28.35
N ALA A 628 67.87 -46.85 -28.70
CA ALA A 628 67.56 -45.97 -29.84
C ALA A 628 67.94 -44.49 -29.57
N ALA A 629 67.92 -44.08 -28.29
CA ALA A 629 68.13 -42.70 -27.85
C ALA A 629 69.52 -42.10 -28.17
N ARG A 630 70.53 -42.94 -28.46
CA ARG A 630 71.89 -42.47 -28.77
C ARG A 630 72.07 -42.05 -30.23
N ALA A 631 71.26 -42.56 -31.16
CA ALA A 631 71.30 -42.14 -32.57
C ALA A 631 70.48 -40.85 -32.78
N GLU A 632 69.31 -40.79 -32.16
CA GLU A 632 68.39 -39.65 -32.18
C GLU A 632 69.02 -38.39 -31.54
N ALA A 633 69.83 -38.55 -30.49
CA ALA A 633 70.55 -37.46 -29.85
C ALA A 633 71.53 -36.70 -30.77
N LYS A 634 72.02 -37.34 -31.83
CA LYS A 634 73.00 -36.73 -32.76
C LYS A 634 72.32 -35.89 -33.84
N GLU A 635 71.15 -36.32 -34.30
CA GLU A 635 70.29 -35.56 -35.21
C GLU A 635 69.63 -34.36 -34.51
N ILE A 636 69.21 -34.55 -33.26
CA ILE A 636 68.72 -33.48 -32.38
C ILE A 636 69.78 -32.39 -32.17
N ALA A 637 71.07 -32.74 -32.10
CA ALA A 637 72.15 -31.77 -31.93
C ALA A 637 72.33 -30.87 -33.18
N GLN A 638 72.14 -31.41 -34.39
CA GLN A 638 72.22 -30.62 -35.63
C GLN A 638 71.00 -29.73 -35.84
N GLN A 639 69.80 -30.23 -35.50
CA GLN A 639 68.57 -29.43 -35.54
C GLN A 639 68.63 -28.26 -34.54
N ARG A 640 69.20 -28.47 -33.35
CA ARG A 640 69.39 -27.40 -32.34
C ARG A 640 70.29 -26.26 -32.84
N ALA A 641 71.36 -26.56 -33.58
CA ALA A 641 72.26 -25.54 -34.12
C ALA A 641 71.58 -24.68 -35.22
N ALA A 642 70.73 -25.28 -36.05
CA ALA A 642 69.94 -24.55 -37.04
C ALA A 642 68.85 -23.69 -36.37
N GLU A 643 68.23 -24.20 -35.31
CA GLU A 643 67.20 -23.51 -34.55
C GLU A 643 67.77 -22.33 -33.75
N GLU A 644 69.00 -22.41 -33.23
CA GLU A 644 69.68 -21.29 -32.59
C GLU A 644 69.93 -20.12 -33.54
N LYS A 645 70.31 -20.38 -34.79
CA LYS A 645 70.46 -19.31 -35.81
C LYS A 645 69.12 -18.65 -36.13
N ARG A 646 68.05 -19.44 -36.27
CA ARG A 646 66.69 -18.93 -36.51
C ARG A 646 66.20 -18.10 -35.32
N LEU A 647 66.51 -18.54 -34.10
CA LEU A 647 66.17 -17.83 -32.86
C LEU A 647 66.92 -16.50 -32.73
N ALA A 648 68.18 -16.43 -33.18
CA ALA A 648 68.94 -15.18 -33.20
C ALA A 648 68.32 -14.15 -34.17
N GLN A 649 67.90 -14.59 -35.36
CA GLN A 649 67.22 -13.73 -36.33
C GLN A 649 65.86 -13.23 -35.82
N LEU A 650 65.09 -14.10 -35.18
CA LEU A 650 63.80 -13.75 -34.58
C LEU A 650 63.95 -12.74 -33.44
N LYS A 651 65.01 -12.88 -32.61
CA LYS A 651 65.33 -11.92 -31.53
C LYS A 651 65.66 -10.53 -32.08
N SER A 652 66.38 -10.45 -33.21
CA SER A 652 66.65 -9.17 -33.87
C SER A 652 65.37 -8.50 -34.37
N GLN A 653 64.47 -9.25 -35.01
CA GLN A 653 63.17 -8.72 -35.46
C GLN A 653 62.27 -8.28 -34.30
N GLN A 654 62.28 -9.04 -33.20
CA GLN A 654 61.54 -8.67 -31.99
C GLN A 654 62.10 -7.41 -31.32
N ALA A 655 63.42 -7.21 -31.34
CA ALA A 655 64.02 -5.99 -30.80
C ALA A 655 63.61 -4.74 -31.59
N GLU A 656 63.53 -4.85 -32.92
CA GLU A 656 63.09 -3.75 -33.78
C GLU A 656 61.58 -3.45 -33.65
N ALA A 657 60.75 -4.48 -33.52
CA ALA A 657 59.33 -4.33 -33.24
C ALA A 657 59.08 -3.68 -31.86
N ARG A 658 59.87 -4.03 -30.84
CA ARG A 658 59.79 -3.40 -29.51
C ARG A 658 60.12 -1.92 -29.55
N LYS A 659 61.15 -1.50 -30.29
CA LYS A 659 61.48 -0.08 -30.46
C LYS A 659 60.34 0.72 -31.10
N LYS A 660 59.67 0.15 -32.12
CA LYS A 660 58.51 0.81 -32.77
C LYS A 660 57.32 0.93 -31.82
N GLU A 661 57.06 -0.10 -31.01
CA GLU A 661 55.96 -0.06 -30.05
C GLU A 661 56.22 0.90 -28.88
N GLU A 662 57.47 0.97 -28.40
CA GLU A 662 57.88 1.93 -27.37
C GLU A 662 57.71 3.38 -27.83
N ALA A 663 58.05 3.69 -29.09
CA ALA A 663 57.82 5.01 -29.69
C ALA A 663 56.32 5.37 -29.76
N ARG A 664 55.48 4.40 -30.16
CA ARG A 664 54.01 4.58 -30.20
C ARG A 664 53.42 4.82 -28.82
N ILE A 665 53.89 4.10 -27.81
CA ILE A 665 53.46 4.27 -26.41
C ILE A 665 53.85 5.66 -25.88
N ALA A 666 55.02 6.19 -26.25
CA ALA A 666 55.45 7.53 -25.84
C ALA A 666 54.53 8.64 -26.42
N GLU A 667 54.11 8.51 -27.67
CA GLU A 667 53.21 9.44 -28.34
C GLU A 667 51.80 9.43 -27.72
N LEU A 668 51.27 8.24 -27.44
CA LEU A 668 49.98 8.05 -26.73
C LEU A 668 50.00 8.70 -25.34
N ARG A 669 51.11 8.61 -24.60
CA ARG A 669 51.27 9.27 -23.29
C ARG A 669 51.24 10.80 -23.39
N GLN A 670 51.80 11.39 -24.44
CA GLN A 670 51.72 12.83 -24.65
C GLN A 670 50.29 13.28 -24.95
N GLN A 671 49.56 12.54 -25.78
CA GLN A 671 48.15 12.83 -26.08
C GLN A 671 47.27 12.73 -24.83
N GLN A 672 47.46 11.69 -24.01
CA GLN A 672 46.75 11.53 -22.74
C GLN A 672 47.01 12.71 -21.78
N LYS A 673 48.26 13.17 -21.69
CA LYS A 673 48.61 14.32 -20.83
C LYS A 673 47.94 15.61 -21.29
N ALA A 674 47.88 15.86 -22.61
CA ALA A 674 47.20 17.04 -23.16
C ALA A 674 45.68 17.00 -22.90
N GLU A 675 45.06 15.84 -23.06
CA GLU A 675 43.63 15.67 -22.81
C GLU A 675 43.28 15.80 -21.32
N GLN A 676 44.12 15.28 -20.43
CA GLN A 676 43.97 15.42 -18.99
C GLN A 676 44.07 16.88 -18.54
N ASN A 677 44.96 17.67 -19.13
CA ASN A 677 45.06 19.11 -18.86
C ASN A 677 43.80 19.87 -19.31
N LYS A 678 43.26 19.55 -20.49
CA LYS A 678 42.01 20.15 -21.00
C LYS A 678 40.82 19.82 -20.10
N LEU A 679 40.72 18.57 -19.65
CA LEU A 679 39.66 18.13 -18.73
C LEU A 679 39.77 18.84 -17.37
N THR A 680 40.98 19.09 -16.88
CA THR A 680 41.22 19.77 -15.61
C THR A 680 40.78 21.24 -15.67
N ALA A 681 41.11 21.95 -16.75
CA ALA A 681 40.65 23.33 -16.97
C ALA A 681 39.11 23.42 -17.07
N GLN A 682 38.47 22.46 -17.75
CA GLN A 682 37.02 22.38 -17.86
C GLN A 682 36.36 22.19 -16.48
N ARG A 683 36.90 21.30 -15.64
CA ARG A 683 36.39 21.05 -14.28
C ARG A 683 36.42 22.30 -13.41
N GLN A 684 37.49 23.09 -13.47
CA GLN A 684 37.61 24.33 -12.69
C GLN A 684 36.55 25.38 -13.11
N ALA A 685 36.24 25.49 -14.40
CA ALA A 685 35.21 26.39 -14.89
C ALA A 685 33.79 25.94 -14.45
N ASP A 686 33.52 24.63 -14.52
CA ASP A 686 32.23 24.08 -14.11
C ASP A 686 32.00 24.24 -12.60
N GLU A 687 33.05 24.08 -11.79
CA GLU A 687 32.99 24.25 -10.33
C GLU A 687 32.63 25.69 -9.93
N GLN A 688 33.22 26.69 -10.59
CA GLN A 688 32.87 28.10 -10.37
C GLN A 688 31.42 28.42 -10.76
N ARG A 689 30.92 27.80 -11.84
CA ARG A 689 29.53 27.97 -12.29
C ARG A 689 28.55 27.34 -11.32
N LEU A 690 28.88 26.15 -10.80
CA LEU A 690 28.09 25.51 -9.76
C LEU A 690 28.06 26.41 -8.52
N ALA A 691 29.19 26.88 -7.96
CA ALA A 691 29.19 27.72 -6.76
C ALA A 691 28.22 28.92 -6.81
N LYS A 692 28.08 29.58 -7.97
CA LYS A 692 27.12 30.70 -8.16
C LYS A 692 25.66 30.27 -8.08
N LEU A 693 25.24 29.29 -8.89
CA LEU A 693 23.87 28.76 -8.93
C LEU A 693 23.38 28.30 -7.57
N ARG A 694 24.32 27.68 -6.89
CA ARG A 694 24.17 27.06 -5.61
C ARG A 694 23.95 28.10 -4.48
N THR A 695 24.58 29.28 -4.56
CA THR A 695 24.34 30.43 -3.66
C THR A 695 22.94 31.03 -3.87
N GLU A 696 22.49 31.07 -5.12
CA GLU A 696 21.18 31.60 -5.50
C GLU A 696 20.04 30.70 -5.00
N GLN A 697 20.20 29.38 -5.07
CA GLN A 697 19.25 28.41 -4.52
C GLN A 697 19.04 28.58 -3.01
N GLU A 698 20.10 28.80 -2.25
CA GLU A 698 19.99 29.02 -0.79
C GLU A 698 19.23 30.31 -0.44
N ARG A 699 19.42 31.39 -1.20
CA ARG A 699 18.65 32.62 -1.03
C ARG A 699 17.16 32.37 -1.28
N SER A 700 16.82 31.62 -2.33
CA SER A 700 15.43 31.30 -2.66
C SER A 700 14.77 30.39 -1.60
N ALA A 701 15.51 29.45 -1.02
CA ALA A 701 15.01 28.55 0.02
C ALA A 701 14.68 29.32 1.31
N LYS A 702 15.58 30.22 1.74
CA LYS A 702 15.35 31.07 2.93
C LYS A 702 14.13 31.98 2.79
N GLN A 703 13.88 32.51 1.59
CA GLN A 703 12.69 33.33 1.33
C GLN A 703 11.39 32.52 1.47
N ARG A 704 11.35 31.30 0.93
CA ARG A 704 10.17 30.43 1.02
C ARG A 704 9.86 30.00 2.45
N GLU A 705 10.90 29.74 3.25
CA GLU A 705 10.74 29.38 4.66
C GLU A 705 10.17 30.55 5.48
N ALA A 706 10.70 31.76 5.29
CA ALA A 706 10.20 32.96 5.95
C ALA A 706 8.73 33.26 5.57
N GLU A 707 8.35 33.05 4.30
CA GLU A 707 6.97 33.21 3.84
C GLU A 707 6.03 32.16 4.45
N SER A 708 6.47 30.90 4.54
CA SER A 708 5.70 29.82 5.17
C SER A 708 5.42 30.10 6.65
N GLN A 709 6.41 30.60 7.39
CA GLN A 709 6.26 30.96 8.80
C GLN A 709 5.30 32.14 8.99
N ARG A 710 5.36 33.18 8.14
CA ARG A 710 4.41 34.30 8.17
C ARG A 710 2.98 33.83 7.93
N LEU A 711 2.77 32.92 6.98
CA LEU A 711 1.44 32.39 6.69
C LEU A 711 0.89 31.55 7.85
N ALA A 712 1.75 30.78 8.53
CA ALA A 712 1.36 30.02 9.72
C ALA A 712 0.92 30.92 10.87
N GLN A 713 1.65 32.01 11.12
CA GLN A 713 1.29 33.00 12.14
C GLN A 713 -0.04 33.70 11.83
N GLN A 714 -0.28 34.07 10.57
CA GLN A 714 -1.57 34.65 10.15
C GLN A 714 -2.74 33.71 10.38
N ARG A 715 -2.59 32.43 10.03
CA ARG A 715 -3.64 31.42 10.26
C ARG A 715 -3.94 31.23 11.75
N GLN A 716 -2.92 31.27 12.59
CA GLN A 716 -3.11 31.15 14.04
C GLN A 716 -3.86 32.36 14.62
N ALA A 717 -3.49 33.58 14.20
CA ALA A 717 -4.19 34.80 14.60
C ALA A 717 -5.65 34.83 14.11
N GLU A 718 -5.91 34.39 12.88
CA GLU A 718 -7.26 34.31 12.33
C GLU A 718 -8.12 33.29 13.08
N ASN A 719 -7.57 32.11 13.42
CA ASN A 719 -8.27 31.10 14.21
C ASN A 719 -8.65 31.60 15.61
N GLN A 720 -7.75 32.35 16.27
CA GLN A 720 -8.05 32.97 17.56
C GLN A 720 -9.16 34.02 17.44
N ARG A 721 -9.14 34.83 16.37
CA ARG A 721 -10.19 35.83 16.10
C ARG A 721 -11.55 35.18 15.85
N LEU A 722 -11.59 34.06 15.11
CA LEU A 722 -12.81 33.27 14.90
C LEU A 722 -13.32 32.64 16.20
N ALA A 723 -12.44 32.17 17.08
CA ALA A 723 -12.83 31.62 18.37
C ALA A 723 -13.49 32.69 19.27
N ALA A 724 -12.92 33.90 19.31
CA ALA A 724 -13.49 35.02 20.06
C ALA A 724 -14.87 35.46 19.52
N LEU A 725 -15.03 35.50 18.19
CA LEU A 725 -16.31 35.79 17.54
C LEU A 725 -17.38 34.74 17.88
N ARG A 726 -17.01 33.45 17.86
CA ARG A 726 -17.93 32.35 18.23
C ARG A 726 -18.39 32.46 19.68
N ALA A 727 -17.48 32.72 20.61
CA ALA A 727 -17.82 32.89 22.01
C ALA A 727 -18.75 34.09 22.25
N THR A 728 -18.56 35.18 21.49
CA THR A 728 -19.42 36.36 21.56
C THR A 728 -20.83 36.06 21.03
N GLU A 729 -20.92 35.37 19.90
CA GLU A 729 -22.22 35.02 19.29
C GLU A 729 -22.98 34.00 20.14
N GLU A 730 -22.28 33.06 20.78
CA GLU A 730 -22.87 32.09 21.69
C GLU A 730 -23.49 32.78 22.93
N LYS A 731 -22.80 33.76 23.52
CA LYS A 731 -23.38 34.60 24.59
C LYS A 731 -24.64 35.31 24.12
N ARG A 732 -24.61 35.94 22.93
CA ARG A 732 -25.75 36.65 22.34
C ARG A 732 -26.96 35.73 22.11
N LEU A 733 -26.72 34.53 21.59
CA LEU A 733 -27.76 33.52 21.37
C LEU A 733 -28.37 33.05 22.70
N THR A 734 -27.53 32.90 23.73
CA THR A 734 -27.99 32.47 25.06
C THR A 734 -28.87 33.53 25.71
N GLU A 735 -28.51 34.80 25.60
CA GLU A 735 -29.34 35.92 26.09
C GLU A 735 -30.67 36.02 25.34
N LYS A 736 -30.65 35.88 24.02
CA LYS A 736 -31.89 35.81 23.21
C LYS A 736 -32.79 34.66 23.62
N ARG A 737 -32.23 33.47 23.91
CA ARG A 737 -33.02 32.32 24.36
C ARG A 737 -33.67 32.59 25.71
N LYS A 738 -32.94 33.19 26.66
CA LYS A 738 -33.50 33.59 27.96
C LYS A 738 -34.60 34.65 27.82
N ALA A 739 -34.45 35.61 26.91
CA ALA A 739 -35.49 36.62 26.64
C ALA A 739 -36.75 35.99 26.04
N GLU A 740 -36.59 35.06 25.10
CA GLU A 740 -37.73 34.35 24.48
C GLU A 740 -38.44 33.43 25.48
N GLU A 741 -37.70 32.74 26.35
CA GLU A 741 -38.27 31.93 27.43
C GLU A 741 -39.15 32.76 28.38
N ARG A 742 -38.71 33.99 28.72
CA ARG A 742 -39.53 34.93 29.51
C ARG A 742 -40.81 35.35 28.77
N ARG A 743 -40.69 35.66 27.47
CA ARG A 743 -41.84 36.03 26.63
C ARG A 743 -42.86 34.90 26.51
N ILE A 744 -42.39 33.65 26.39
CA ILE A 744 -43.25 32.47 26.38
C ILE A 744 -43.95 32.27 27.73
N ALA A 745 -43.26 32.53 28.84
CA ALA A 745 -43.87 32.44 30.17
C ALA A 745 -44.98 33.49 30.37
N GLU A 746 -44.77 34.72 29.93
CA GLU A 746 -45.78 35.79 29.94
C GLU A 746 -47.00 35.44 29.07
N LEU A 747 -46.77 34.96 27.84
CA LEU A 747 -47.86 34.52 26.96
C LEU A 747 -48.68 33.38 27.55
N ARG A 748 -48.06 32.45 28.30
CA ARG A 748 -48.77 31.37 28.99
C ARG A 748 -49.62 31.89 30.14
N ALA A 749 -49.12 32.85 30.91
CA ALA A 749 -49.88 33.49 31.99
C ALA A 749 -51.10 34.24 31.45
N GLU A 750 -50.94 34.94 30.32
CA GLU A 750 -52.05 35.63 29.66
C GLU A 750 -53.07 34.65 29.07
N GLN A 751 -52.61 33.56 28.46
CA GLN A 751 -53.51 32.51 27.96
C GLN A 751 -54.34 31.89 29.08
N GLN A 752 -53.79 31.71 30.27
CA GLN A 752 -54.53 31.23 31.44
C GLN A 752 -55.61 32.24 31.87
N ARG A 753 -55.31 33.54 31.88
CA ARG A 753 -56.30 34.59 32.17
C ARG A 753 -57.44 34.60 31.16
N ILE A 754 -57.13 34.53 29.87
CA ILE A 754 -58.13 34.46 28.80
C ILE A 754 -58.98 33.20 28.95
N THR A 755 -58.37 32.06 29.29
CA THR A 755 -59.10 30.79 29.49
C THR A 755 -60.07 30.88 30.66
N GLU A 756 -59.68 31.52 31.77
CA GLU A 756 -60.55 31.71 32.92
C GLU A 756 -61.68 32.71 32.61
N GLN A 757 -61.40 33.79 31.88
CA GLN A 757 -62.44 34.70 31.37
C GLN A 757 -63.42 33.97 30.45
N GLN A 758 -62.92 33.14 29.53
CA GLN A 758 -63.77 32.32 28.65
C GLN A 758 -64.63 31.32 29.44
N LYS A 759 -64.10 30.78 30.55
CA LYS A 759 -64.85 29.87 31.43
C LYS A 759 -65.96 30.61 32.17
N GLN A 760 -65.71 31.83 32.63
CA GLN A 760 -66.71 32.70 33.25
C GLN A 760 -67.79 33.13 32.24
N GLU A 761 -67.37 33.53 31.04
CA GLU A 761 -68.26 33.86 29.91
C GLU A 761 -69.11 32.65 29.50
N ALA A 762 -68.50 31.46 29.42
CA ALA A 762 -69.20 30.21 29.11
C ALA A 762 -70.21 29.83 30.20
N ALA A 763 -69.88 30.04 31.48
CA ALA A 763 -70.82 29.83 32.58
C ALA A 763 -71.98 30.82 32.54
N ARG A 764 -71.71 32.08 32.18
CA ARG A 764 -72.75 33.12 31.96
C ARG A 764 -73.65 32.76 30.78
N LEU A 765 -73.06 32.35 29.66
CA LEU A 765 -73.78 31.88 28.46
C LEU A 765 -74.58 30.62 28.74
N ALA A 766 -74.09 29.69 29.56
CA ALA A 766 -74.83 28.49 29.95
C ALA A 766 -76.08 28.83 30.79
N ARG A 767 -76.00 29.85 31.66
CA ARG A 767 -77.18 30.35 32.41
C ARG A 767 -78.19 31.02 31.50
N LEU A 768 -77.71 31.90 30.60
CA LEU A 768 -78.56 32.55 29.60
C LEU A 768 -79.20 31.53 28.64
N ASN A 769 -78.47 30.49 28.25
CA ASN A 769 -78.97 29.40 27.43
C ASN A 769 -79.95 28.52 28.20
N ALA A 770 -79.77 28.29 29.50
CA ALA A 770 -80.77 27.58 30.30
C ALA A 770 -82.08 28.38 30.45
N GLU A 771 -82.00 29.71 30.59
CA GLU A 771 -83.17 30.60 30.53
C GLU A 771 -83.79 30.63 29.13
N ALA A 772 -82.96 30.67 28.09
CA ALA A 772 -83.40 30.63 26.70
C ALA A 772 -84.00 29.27 26.34
N ASP A 773 -83.50 28.15 26.88
CA ASP A 773 -84.03 26.80 26.70
C ASP A 773 -85.34 26.61 27.47
N ALA A 774 -85.51 27.25 28.63
CA ALA A 774 -86.80 27.31 29.31
C ALA A 774 -87.83 28.08 28.46
N LYS A 775 -87.43 29.19 27.85
CA LYS A 775 -88.26 29.94 26.87
C LYS A 775 -88.43 29.21 25.54
N ALA A 776 -87.43 28.45 25.08
CA ALA A 776 -87.44 27.69 23.84
C ALA A 776 -88.20 26.38 23.99
N LYS A 777 -88.33 25.79 25.18
CA LYS A 777 -89.33 24.73 25.44
C LYS A 777 -90.76 25.26 25.35
N GLN A 778 -90.97 26.53 25.67
CA GLN A 778 -92.22 27.26 25.44
C GLN A 778 -92.44 27.55 23.94
N LEU A 779 -91.37 27.87 23.20
CA LEU A 779 -91.41 28.17 21.77
C LEU A 779 -91.38 26.92 20.87
N ALA A 780 -90.77 25.81 21.28
CA ALA A 780 -90.61 24.57 20.51
C ALA A 780 -91.86 23.66 20.54
N ALA A 781 -92.91 24.07 21.26
CA ALA A 781 -94.28 23.64 20.97
C ALA A 781 -94.80 24.20 19.63
N LEU A 782 -94.11 25.19 19.05
CA LEU A 782 -94.35 25.75 17.74
C LEU A 782 -93.12 25.47 16.86
N GLN A 783 -93.33 24.65 15.84
CA GLN A 783 -92.51 24.57 14.62
C GLN A 783 -91.25 23.70 14.67
N THR A 784 -91.43 22.55 14.04
CA THR A 784 -90.45 21.64 13.44
C THR A 784 -89.65 22.25 12.27
N ASN A 785 -88.44 21.71 12.08
CA ASN A 785 -87.72 21.40 10.82
C ASN A 785 -86.38 22.10 10.50
N GLN A 786 -85.36 21.23 10.37
CA GLN A 786 -84.30 21.15 9.34
C GLN A 786 -82.96 21.91 9.44
N SER A 787 -81.92 21.09 9.70
CA SER A 787 -80.77 20.77 8.82
C SER A 787 -79.52 21.68 8.73
N ALA A 788 -78.39 21.02 8.47
CA ALA A 788 -77.00 21.43 8.70
C ALA A 788 -76.24 21.88 7.43
N LYS A 789 -75.07 22.55 7.62
CA LYS A 789 -74.06 22.86 6.58
C LYS A 789 -72.59 22.70 7.10
N PRO A 790 -71.57 22.59 6.21
CA PRO A 790 -70.37 21.74 6.38
C PRO A 790 -69.03 22.47 6.62
N LYS A 791 -67.96 21.69 6.93
CA LYS A 791 -66.61 22.11 7.38
C LYS A 791 -65.61 22.48 6.25
N SER A 792 -64.69 23.41 6.54
CA SER A 792 -63.66 24.02 5.65
C SER A 792 -62.31 23.26 5.56
N ASN A 793 -61.54 23.50 4.47
CA ASN A 793 -60.27 22.81 4.12
C ASN A 793 -59.03 23.31 4.93
N PRO A 794 -58.25 22.44 5.61
CA PRO A 794 -57.15 22.82 6.51
C PRO A 794 -55.87 23.41 5.88
N LEU A 795 -55.59 23.18 4.58
CA LEU A 795 -54.32 23.59 3.94
C LEU A 795 -54.24 25.07 3.58
N ALA A 796 -55.37 25.79 3.58
CA ALA A 796 -55.43 27.22 3.23
C ALA A 796 -54.70 28.14 4.23
N ASN A 797 -54.40 27.66 5.44
CA ASN A 797 -53.86 28.47 6.53
C ASN A 797 -52.32 28.41 6.67
N ILE A 798 -51.59 27.79 5.73
CA ILE A 798 -50.13 27.68 5.77
C ILE A 798 -49.49 28.77 4.90
N ASN A 799 -48.62 29.60 5.49
CA ASN A 799 -47.84 30.57 4.72
C ASN A 799 -46.61 29.89 4.08
N PHE A 800 -46.64 29.76 2.75
CA PHE A 800 -45.57 29.13 1.98
C PHE A 800 -44.48 30.10 1.51
N GLY A 801 -44.65 31.42 1.68
CA GLY A 801 -43.67 32.42 1.22
C GLY A 801 -43.79 32.76 -0.27
N THR A 802 -42.85 33.59 -0.76
CA THR A 802 -42.81 34.01 -2.17
C THR A 802 -41.86 33.12 -2.96
N TYR A 803 -42.27 32.65 -4.14
CA TYR A 803 -41.49 31.74 -4.96
C TYR A 803 -40.78 32.47 -6.09
N HIS A 804 -39.49 32.21 -6.27
CA HIS A 804 -38.64 32.75 -7.33
C HIS A 804 -37.95 31.59 -8.04
N ALA A 805 -37.74 31.73 -9.35
CA ALA A 805 -36.98 30.76 -10.13
C ALA A 805 -35.92 31.45 -10.98
N LEU A 806 -34.72 30.86 -11.02
CA LEU A 806 -33.72 31.11 -12.04
C LEU A 806 -33.69 29.92 -12.99
N VAL A 807 -34.06 30.13 -14.25
CA VAL A 807 -34.16 29.06 -15.24
C VAL A 807 -33.15 29.31 -16.35
N ILE A 808 -32.15 28.44 -16.45
CA ILE A 808 -31.00 28.56 -17.34
C ILE A 808 -31.06 27.43 -18.37
N GLY A 809 -31.01 27.77 -19.66
CA GLY A 809 -30.92 26.81 -20.75
C GLY A 809 -29.87 27.24 -21.76
N ILE A 810 -28.93 26.34 -22.08
CA ILE A 810 -27.82 26.65 -23.01
C ILE A 810 -27.74 25.59 -24.11
N ASN A 811 -28.18 25.97 -25.31
CA ASN A 811 -28.00 25.22 -26.54
C ASN A 811 -26.73 25.64 -27.28
N ASN A 812 -26.52 26.95 -27.41
CA ASN A 812 -25.52 27.52 -28.31
C ASN A 812 -24.25 27.85 -27.54
N TYR A 813 -23.21 27.04 -27.73
CA TYR A 813 -21.89 27.25 -27.15
C TYR A 813 -20.92 27.81 -28.19
N LYS A 814 -20.15 28.82 -27.82
CA LYS A 814 -19.14 29.43 -28.71
C LYS A 814 -18.01 28.46 -29.08
N ASN A 815 -17.60 27.59 -28.15
CA ASN A 815 -16.44 26.71 -28.33
C ASN A 815 -16.70 25.23 -27.99
N LEU A 816 -17.96 24.84 -27.79
CA LEU A 816 -18.38 23.47 -27.48
C LEU A 816 -19.47 23.04 -28.47
N LYS A 817 -19.74 21.74 -28.53
CA LYS A 817 -20.82 21.21 -29.39
C LYS A 817 -22.17 21.77 -28.91
N PRO A 818 -23.02 22.29 -29.81
CA PRO A 818 -24.34 22.77 -29.40
C PRO A 818 -25.24 21.61 -28.91
N LEU A 819 -26.16 21.94 -28.01
CA LEU A 819 -27.26 21.07 -27.57
C LEU A 819 -28.55 21.45 -28.31
N LYS A 820 -29.51 20.53 -28.36
CA LYS A 820 -30.78 20.74 -29.06
C LYS A 820 -31.91 21.10 -28.10
N THR A 821 -31.96 20.49 -26.92
CA THR A 821 -33.16 20.50 -26.06
C THR A 821 -33.12 21.50 -24.90
N ALA A 822 -31.95 21.89 -24.40
CA ALA A 822 -31.80 22.67 -23.16
C ALA A 822 -32.57 24.01 -23.14
N VAL A 823 -32.60 24.74 -24.26
CA VAL A 823 -33.38 25.99 -24.36
C VAL A 823 -34.88 25.71 -24.38
N THR A 824 -35.32 24.67 -25.09
CA THR A 824 -36.72 24.24 -25.14
C THR A 824 -37.21 23.81 -23.75
N ASP A 825 -36.38 23.06 -23.02
CA ASP A 825 -36.65 22.62 -21.65
C ASP A 825 -36.76 23.80 -20.69
N ALA A 826 -35.81 24.74 -20.74
CA ALA A 826 -35.83 25.96 -19.95
C ALA A 826 -37.08 26.82 -20.22
N ASN A 827 -37.53 26.92 -21.47
CA ASN A 827 -38.74 27.67 -21.80
C ASN A 827 -40.01 27.03 -21.21
N ALA A 828 -40.20 25.72 -21.42
CA ALA A 828 -41.38 25.01 -20.92
C ALA A 828 -41.45 24.99 -19.39
N ILE A 829 -40.32 24.81 -18.71
CA ILE A 829 -40.27 24.81 -17.25
C ILE A 829 -40.55 26.20 -16.69
N ALA A 830 -39.99 27.25 -17.31
CA ALA A 830 -40.26 28.64 -16.92
C ALA A 830 -41.76 28.97 -17.00
N GLU A 831 -42.43 28.52 -18.06
CA GLU A 831 -43.86 28.71 -18.27
C GLU A 831 -44.69 27.99 -17.20
N VAL A 832 -44.47 26.70 -16.99
CA VAL A 832 -45.19 25.91 -15.97
C VAL A 832 -45.01 26.50 -14.57
N LEU A 833 -43.78 26.88 -14.19
CA LEU A 833 -43.50 27.46 -12.88
C LEU A 833 -44.19 28.82 -12.69
N LYS A 834 -44.23 29.64 -13.74
CA LYS A 834 -44.91 30.95 -13.70
C LYS A 834 -46.41 30.79 -13.59
N GLU A 835 -47.02 30.02 -14.49
CA GLU A 835 -48.47 29.94 -14.64
C GLU A 835 -49.13 29.08 -13.59
N LYS A 836 -48.61 27.86 -13.37
CA LYS A 836 -49.25 26.88 -12.48
C LYS A 836 -48.79 26.97 -11.04
N TYR A 837 -47.61 27.55 -10.78
CA TYR A 837 -47.04 27.63 -9.43
C TYR A 837 -46.79 29.05 -8.95
N GLY A 838 -46.90 30.05 -9.82
CA GLY A 838 -46.80 31.45 -9.43
C GLY A 838 -45.40 31.94 -9.09
N PHE A 839 -44.37 31.26 -9.59
CA PHE A 839 -42.99 31.68 -9.39
C PHE A 839 -42.71 32.99 -10.13
N LYS A 840 -41.90 33.86 -9.52
CA LYS A 840 -41.23 34.97 -10.20
C LYS A 840 -40.03 34.41 -10.96
N VAL A 841 -40.19 34.20 -12.26
CA VAL A 841 -39.18 33.51 -13.08
C VAL A 841 -38.24 34.51 -13.75
N SER A 842 -36.94 34.37 -13.47
CA SER A 842 -35.84 34.95 -14.25
C SER A 842 -35.29 33.89 -15.18
N LYS A 843 -35.35 34.14 -16.49
CA LYS A 843 -34.92 33.18 -17.52
C LYS A 843 -33.65 33.66 -18.21
N LEU A 844 -32.63 32.80 -18.29
CA LEU A 844 -31.38 33.07 -19.01
C LEU A 844 -31.20 32.03 -20.13
N ILE A 845 -31.14 32.50 -21.37
CA ILE A 845 -31.00 31.66 -22.57
C ILE A 845 -29.63 31.88 -23.21
N ASN A 846 -28.86 30.80 -23.35
CA ASN A 846 -27.46 30.81 -23.77
C ASN A 846 -26.57 31.82 -23.02
N PRO A 847 -26.73 32.03 -21.69
CA PRO A 847 -25.94 33.02 -20.96
C PRO A 847 -24.45 32.71 -20.96
N SER A 848 -23.65 33.77 -20.91
CA SER A 848 -22.22 33.69 -20.64
C SER A 848 -21.95 33.39 -19.16
N HIS A 849 -20.69 33.06 -18.84
CA HIS A 849 -20.27 32.81 -17.48
C HIS A 849 -20.57 34.01 -16.55
N GLU A 850 -20.34 35.22 -17.05
CA GLU A 850 -20.57 36.48 -16.35
C GLU A 850 -22.06 36.67 -16.05
N ASP A 851 -22.93 36.50 -17.06
CA ASP A 851 -24.38 36.67 -16.89
C ASP A 851 -24.97 35.73 -15.81
N ILE A 852 -24.46 34.49 -15.71
CA ILE A 852 -24.92 33.54 -14.70
C ILE A 852 -24.48 33.98 -13.30
N LEU A 853 -23.21 34.40 -13.14
CA LEU A 853 -22.70 34.83 -11.83
C LEU A 853 -23.37 36.13 -11.37
N ASP A 854 -23.49 37.12 -12.27
CA ASP A 854 -24.16 38.39 -11.97
C ASP A 854 -25.60 38.16 -11.51
N LYS A 855 -26.32 37.24 -12.18
CA LYS A 855 -27.69 36.92 -11.77
C LYS A 855 -27.76 36.19 -10.44
N LEU A 856 -26.80 35.32 -10.15
CA LEU A 856 -26.71 34.65 -8.86
C LEU A 856 -26.41 35.63 -7.71
N ASP A 857 -25.54 36.62 -7.96
CA ASP A 857 -25.24 37.69 -7.00
C ASP A 857 -26.45 38.62 -6.78
N GLU A 858 -27.17 38.98 -7.85
CA GLU A 858 -28.44 39.73 -7.73
C GLU A 858 -29.46 38.98 -6.84
N LEU A 859 -29.61 37.67 -7.02
CA LEU A 859 -30.52 36.86 -6.20
C LEU A 859 -30.06 36.78 -4.74
N ARG A 860 -28.75 36.75 -4.50
CA ARG A 860 -28.17 36.79 -3.16
C ARG A 860 -28.47 38.11 -2.45
N GLU A 861 -28.42 39.23 -3.15
CA GLU A 861 -28.69 40.55 -2.58
C GLU A 861 -30.17 40.78 -2.29
N THR A 862 -31.04 40.31 -3.19
CA THR A 862 -32.46 40.66 -3.20
C THR A 862 -33.33 39.71 -2.37
N LEU A 863 -33.06 38.40 -2.39
CA LEU A 863 -33.92 37.42 -1.72
C LEU A 863 -33.72 37.40 -0.21
N LYS A 864 -34.81 37.21 0.53
CA LYS A 864 -34.86 37.19 1.99
C LYS A 864 -35.38 35.86 2.52
N PHE A 865 -35.33 35.66 3.83
CA PHE A 865 -35.75 34.41 4.49
C PHE A 865 -37.23 34.01 4.29
N LYS A 866 -38.09 34.89 3.74
CA LYS A 866 -39.47 34.55 3.38
C LYS A 866 -39.60 33.97 1.97
N ASP A 867 -38.54 34.04 1.17
CA ASP A 867 -38.53 33.64 -0.23
C ASP A 867 -38.08 32.19 -0.39
N ASN A 868 -38.53 31.55 -1.48
CA ASN A 868 -38.10 30.24 -1.93
C ASN A 868 -37.50 30.38 -3.32
N LEU A 869 -36.35 29.78 -3.57
CA LEU A 869 -35.64 29.84 -4.84
C LEU A 869 -35.54 28.44 -5.48
N LEU A 870 -35.90 28.35 -6.76
CA LEU A 870 -35.60 27.21 -7.62
C LEU A 870 -34.59 27.62 -8.68
N ILE A 871 -33.45 26.92 -8.79
CA ILE A 871 -32.49 27.11 -9.87
C ILE A 871 -32.58 25.90 -10.78
N TYR A 872 -33.11 26.08 -11.98
CA TYR A 872 -33.09 25.06 -13.03
C TYR A 872 -31.94 25.35 -13.99
N TYR A 873 -31.11 24.35 -14.26
CA TYR A 873 -29.99 24.45 -15.21
C TYR A 873 -30.03 23.30 -16.20
N ALA A 874 -30.09 23.60 -17.50
CA ALA A 874 -29.91 22.65 -18.58
C ALA A 874 -28.74 23.06 -19.47
N GLY A 875 -27.75 22.18 -19.62
CA GLY A 875 -26.53 22.48 -20.38
C GLY A 875 -25.42 21.44 -20.24
N HIS A 876 -24.26 21.74 -20.79
CA HIS A 876 -23.07 20.90 -20.65
C HIS A 876 -22.55 20.95 -19.22
N GLY A 877 -22.12 19.80 -18.74
CA GLY A 877 -21.37 19.66 -17.50
C GLY A 877 -20.00 19.04 -17.77
N TRP A 878 -19.02 19.35 -16.91
CA TRP A 878 -17.70 18.74 -16.97
C TRP A 878 -17.30 18.20 -15.61
N LEU A 879 -16.75 16.98 -15.59
CA LEU A 879 -16.14 16.38 -14.41
C LEU A 879 -14.62 16.41 -14.54
N ASP A 880 -13.96 17.05 -13.60
CA ASP A 880 -12.52 16.89 -13.43
C ASP A 880 -12.24 15.75 -12.44
N ASN A 881 -11.97 14.57 -12.98
CA ASN A 881 -11.66 13.37 -12.18
C ASN A 881 -10.42 13.54 -11.29
N LYS A 882 -9.51 14.47 -11.59
CA LYS A 882 -8.29 14.69 -10.78
C LYS A 882 -8.56 15.53 -9.55
N SER A 883 -9.41 16.55 -9.67
CA SER A 883 -9.77 17.43 -8.56
C SER A 883 -11.07 17.04 -7.86
N ASP A 884 -11.69 15.96 -8.31
CA ASP A 884 -12.96 15.46 -7.81
C ASP A 884 -14.11 16.52 -7.90
N GLN A 885 -14.06 17.40 -8.90
CA GLN A 885 -14.95 18.57 -8.99
C GLN A 885 -15.81 18.60 -10.26
N GLY A 886 -17.11 18.86 -10.08
CA GLY A 886 -18.07 19.10 -11.16
C GLY A 886 -18.18 20.58 -11.53
N TYR A 887 -18.48 20.86 -12.80
CA TYR A 887 -18.60 22.20 -13.34
C TYR A 887 -19.80 22.32 -14.28
N TRP A 888 -20.52 23.45 -14.19
CA TRP A 888 -21.47 23.91 -15.20
C TRP A 888 -20.74 24.74 -16.25
N LEU A 889 -21.05 24.52 -17.52
CA LEU A 889 -20.39 25.17 -18.63
C LEU A 889 -21.30 26.24 -19.22
N ALA A 890 -20.87 27.50 -19.19
CA ALA A 890 -21.61 28.61 -19.79
C ALA A 890 -21.45 28.64 -21.32
N SER A 891 -22.22 29.47 -22.03
CA SER A 891 -22.17 29.56 -23.50
C SER A 891 -20.80 29.97 -24.04
N ASN A 892 -20.02 30.74 -23.28
CA ASN A 892 -18.65 31.16 -23.63
C ASN A 892 -17.55 30.22 -23.07
N ALA A 893 -17.91 29.06 -22.53
CA ALA A 893 -16.95 28.07 -22.04
C ALA A 893 -16.01 27.59 -23.17
N LYS A 894 -14.76 27.30 -22.80
CA LYS A 894 -13.73 26.76 -23.70
C LYS A 894 -13.34 25.35 -23.27
N LYS A 895 -13.13 24.46 -24.24
CA LYS A 895 -12.63 23.09 -24.00
C LYS A 895 -11.28 23.18 -23.27
N LYS A 896 -11.14 22.46 -22.14
CA LYS A 896 -9.94 22.41 -21.28
C LYS A 896 -9.50 23.73 -20.59
N ARG A 897 -10.35 24.77 -20.53
CA ARG A 897 -10.01 26.03 -19.83
C ARG A 897 -11.10 26.39 -18.80
N ARG A 898 -10.78 26.23 -17.51
CA ARG A 898 -11.71 26.40 -16.38
C ARG A 898 -12.15 27.85 -16.10
N SER A 899 -11.51 28.85 -16.70
CA SER A 899 -11.75 30.27 -16.38
C SER A 899 -13.17 30.77 -16.70
N ARG A 900 -13.95 30.02 -17.49
CA ARG A 900 -15.35 30.32 -17.83
C ARG A 900 -16.27 29.15 -17.48
N TRP A 901 -15.87 28.34 -16.50
CA TRP A 901 -16.63 27.21 -15.98
C TRP A 901 -17.06 27.53 -14.56
N ILE A 902 -18.32 27.25 -14.22
CA ILE A 902 -18.85 27.51 -12.88
C ILE A 902 -18.69 26.24 -12.06
N SER A 903 -17.85 26.28 -11.03
CA SER A 903 -17.60 25.11 -10.20
C SER A 903 -18.75 24.83 -9.23
N ASN A 904 -18.98 23.55 -8.90
CA ASN A 904 -19.96 23.16 -7.88
C ASN A 904 -19.66 23.79 -6.50
N SER A 905 -18.40 24.11 -6.19
CA SER A 905 -18.04 24.84 -4.96
C SER A 905 -18.50 26.29 -5.02
N THR A 906 -18.26 27.00 -6.13
CA THR A 906 -18.77 28.36 -6.34
C THR A 906 -20.29 28.39 -6.17
N LEU A 907 -20.99 27.42 -6.77
CA LEU A 907 -22.42 27.28 -6.60
C LEU A 907 -22.79 27.03 -5.12
N THR A 908 -22.14 26.08 -4.45
CA THR A 908 -22.41 25.76 -3.04
C THR A 908 -22.24 26.98 -2.12
N ASP A 909 -21.15 27.74 -2.29
CA ASP A 909 -20.86 28.93 -1.49
C ASP A 909 -21.90 30.03 -1.74
N THR A 910 -22.33 30.18 -2.99
CA THR A 910 -23.39 31.12 -3.39
C THR A 910 -24.73 30.72 -2.75
N LEU A 911 -25.14 29.45 -2.83
CA LEU A 911 -26.39 28.95 -2.25
C LEU A 911 -26.42 29.07 -0.73
N LYS A 912 -25.25 28.95 -0.09
CA LYS A 912 -25.09 29.17 1.34
C LYS A 912 -25.34 30.63 1.72
N ALA A 913 -24.85 31.56 0.89
CA ALA A 913 -24.95 33.00 1.10
C ALA A 913 -26.35 33.56 0.81
N ILE A 914 -27.12 32.95 -0.10
CA ILE A 914 -28.50 33.34 -0.38
C ILE A 914 -29.37 33.15 0.88
N GLU A 915 -30.13 34.17 1.29
CA GLU A 915 -30.93 34.15 2.53
C GLU A 915 -32.25 33.36 2.43
N SER A 916 -32.72 33.05 1.22
CA SER A 916 -33.97 32.33 0.97
C SER A 916 -34.17 31.12 1.87
N LYS A 917 -35.41 30.89 2.29
CA LYS A 917 -35.76 29.78 3.18
C LYS A 917 -35.48 28.45 2.53
N HIS A 918 -36.06 28.22 1.36
CA HIS A 918 -35.85 27.02 0.57
C HIS A 918 -35.05 27.41 -0.66
N VAL A 919 -33.99 26.66 -0.94
CA VAL A 919 -33.30 26.73 -2.23
C VAL A 919 -33.21 25.32 -2.78
N MET A 920 -33.70 25.15 -4.01
CA MET A 920 -33.64 23.92 -4.75
C MET A 920 -32.82 24.12 -6.01
N VAL A 921 -31.88 23.22 -6.29
CA VAL A 921 -31.20 23.16 -7.58
C VAL A 921 -31.75 21.97 -8.36
N VAL A 922 -32.11 22.16 -9.62
CA VAL A 922 -32.49 21.10 -10.54
C VAL A 922 -31.53 21.17 -11.71
N ALA A 923 -30.57 20.24 -11.75
CA ALA A 923 -29.48 20.24 -12.71
C ALA A 923 -29.68 19.14 -13.76
N ASP A 924 -30.05 19.55 -14.97
CA ASP A 924 -30.15 18.71 -16.15
C ASP A 924 -28.85 18.78 -16.98
N SER A 925 -27.80 18.14 -16.45
CA SER A 925 -26.47 18.14 -17.07
C SER A 925 -25.62 16.95 -16.61
N CYS A 926 -24.69 16.52 -17.46
CA CYS A 926 -23.72 15.47 -17.13
C CYS A 926 -22.94 15.81 -15.85
N TYR A 927 -22.73 14.82 -14.98
CA TYR A 927 -21.86 14.92 -13.79
C TYR A 927 -22.36 15.84 -12.65
N SER A 928 -23.65 16.15 -12.63
CA SER A 928 -24.30 16.93 -11.57
C SER A 928 -24.41 16.17 -10.24
N GLY A 929 -24.34 14.82 -10.23
CA GLY A 929 -24.43 13.96 -9.04
C GLY A 929 -23.34 14.17 -7.97
N ARG A 930 -22.28 14.95 -8.25
CA ARG A 930 -21.28 15.35 -7.24
C ARG A 930 -21.82 16.33 -6.19
N LEU A 931 -22.97 16.96 -6.43
CA LEU A 931 -23.66 17.77 -5.42
C LEU A 931 -24.33 16.91 -4.32
N VAL A 932 -24.38 15.57 -4.49
CA VAL A 932 -25.19 14.63 -3.70
C VAL A 932 -24.30 13.65 -2.90
N ARG A 933 -24.66 13.35 -1.63
CA ARG A 933 -24.17 12.14 -0.92
C ARG A 933 -25.37 11.47 -0.25
N GLY A 934 -25.58 10.18 -0.57
CA GLY A 934 -26.83 9.46 -0.36
C GLY A 934 -27.55 9.70 0.97
N LEU A 935 -28.72 10.31 0.88
CA LEU A 935 -29.75 10.33 1.92
C LEU A 935 -30.75 9.19 1.67
N LYS A 936 -31.13 8.46 2.71
CA LYS A 936 -32.33 7.60 2.68
C LYS A 936 -33.54 8.49 2.87
N ILE A 937 -34.37 8.60 1.83
CA ILE A 937 -35.60 9.40 1.87
C ILE A 937 -36.70 8.54 2.51
N ASP A 938 -37.16 8.92 3.69
CA ASP A 938 -38.28 8.24 4.39
C ASP A 938 -39.63 8.79 3.90
N THR A 939 -40.51 7.93 3.39
CA THR A 939 -41.74 8.30 2.66
C THR A 939 -43.02 8.15 3.50
N LYS A 940 -42.93 7.98 4.82
CA LYS A 940 -44.12 7.80 5.67
C LYS A 940 -44.92 9.11 5.86
N ASP A 941 -46.20 9.05 5.50
CA ASP A 941 -47.30 10.00 5.72
C ASP A 941 -47.04 11.51 5.47
N ARG A 942 -47.09 11.90 4.19
CA ARG A 942 -46.81 13.27 3.72
C ARG A 942 -48.04 14.07 3.29
N ASN A 943 -49.26 13.64 3.61
CA ASN A 943 -50.49 14.39 3.31
C ASN A 943 -51.09 15.10 4.54
N ASP A 944 -50.37 15.14 5.68
CA ASP A 944 -50.80 15.89 6.87
C ASP A 944 -50.47 17.40 6.71
N PRO A 945 -51.45 18.30 6.84
CA PRO A 945 -51.20 19.75 6.93
C PRO A 945 -50.13 20.14 7.96
N LYS A 946 -50.01 19.41 9.08
CA LYS A 946 -48.96 19.65 10.09
C LYS A 946 -47.56 19.36 9.56
N TYR A 947 -47.40 18.35 8.71
CA TYR A 947 -46.13 18.05 8.05
C TYR A 947 -45.70 19.21 7.14
N TYR A 948 -46.59 19.69 6.27
CA TYR A 948 -46.28 20.83 5.39
C TYR A 948 -46.01 22.11 6.17
N GLN A 949 -46.69 22.32 7.30
CA GLN A 949 -46.44 23.45 8.18
C GLN A 949 -45.05 23.37 8.84
N GLN A 950 -44.59 22.18 9.22
CA GLN A 950 -43.24 21.98 9.75
C GLN A 950 -42.17 22.18 8.68
N MET A 951 -42.35 21.59 7.49
CA MET A 951 -41.40 21.73 6.39
C MET A 951 -41.29 23.18 5.92
N SER A 952 -42.41 23.92 5.81
CA SER A 952 -42.42 25.33 5.42
C SER A 952 -41.69 26.27 6.40
N ARG A 953 -41.41 25.82 7.64
CA ARG A 953 -40.71 26.62 8.65
C ARG A 953 -39.20 26.39 8.66
N LYS A 954 -38.72 25.24 8.16
CA LYS A 954 -37.30 24.85 8.22
C LYS A 954 -36.53 25.31 7.00
N LYS A 955 -35.25 25.62 7.15
CA LYS A 955 -34.39 26.02 6.02
C LYS A 955 -34.05 24.78 5.15
N ALA A 956 -34.20 24.90 3.84
CA ALA A 956 -33.94 23.82 2.88
C ALA A 956 -32.89 24.21 1.83
N ARG A 957 -31.98 23.29 1.50
CA ARG A 957 -30.92 23.43 0.49
C ARG A 957 -30.78 22.07 -0.15
N VAL A 958 -31.52 21.83 -1.22
CA VAL A 958 -31.67 20.51 -1.81
C VAL A 958 -31.36 20.55 -3.31
N VAL A 959 -30.99 19.41 -3.88
CA VAL A 959 -30.66 19.29 -5.30
C VAL A 959 -31.33 18.05 -5.90
N ILE A 960 -31.86 18.18 -7.11
CA ILE A 960 -32.17 17.06 -8.01
C ILE A 960 -31.21 17.13 -9.19
N THR A 961 -30.61 16.01 -9.55
CA THR A 961 -29.71 15.89 -10.71
C THR A 961 -30.30 14.90 -11.71
N SER A 962 -30.09 15.13 -13.02
CA SER A 962 -30.59 14.23 -14.06
C SER A 962 -29.80 12.93 -14.17
N GLY A 963 -28.54 12.91 -13.73
CA GLY A 963 -27.70 11.72 -13.62
C GLY A 963 -26.73 11.77 -12.44
N GLY A 964 -26.04 10.65 -12.18
CA GLY A 964 -24.96 10.57 -11.20
C GLY A 964 -23.63 11.03 -11.80
N LEU A 965 -22.83 10.06 -12.27
CA LEU A 965 -21.58 10.29 -13.01
C LEU A 965 -21.71 9.95 -14.50
N GLU A 966 -22.90 9.56 -14.95
CA GLU A 966 -23.15 9.16 -16.34
C GLU A 966 -23.35 10.38 -17.27
N PRO A 967 -23.01 10.26 -18.56
CA PRO A 967 -23.41 11.25 -19.56
C PRO A 967 -24.94 11.27 -19.72
N VAL A 968 -25.49 12.48 -19.80
CA VAL A 968 -26.92 12.76 -19.98
C VAL A 968 -27.19 12.89 -21.49
N GLU A 969 -28.26 12.23 -21.95
CA GLU A 969 -28.74 12.26 -23.32
C GLU A 969 -29.48 13.57 -23.60
N ASP A 970 -29.13 14.23 -24.71
CA ASP A 970 -29.79 15.44 -25.27
C ASP A 970 -31.19 15.14 -25.85
N GLY A 971 -31.78 13.99 -25.51
CA GLY A 971 -33.07 13.51 -25.98
C GLY A 971 -33.13 13.16 -27.49
N LYS A 972 -34.10 12.33 -27.85
CA LYS A 972 -34.49 12.06 -29.26
C LYS A 972 -35.79 12.79 -29.67
N GLY A 973 -36.35 13.63 -28.79
CA GLY A 973 -37.63 14.34 -28.97
C GLY A 973 -37.53 15.83 -28.61
N VAL A 974 -38.67 16.48 -28.33
CA VAL A 974 -38.76 17.93 -28.05
C VAL A 974 -38.05 18.33 -26.75
N HIS A 975 -38.07 17.45 -25.75
CA HIS A 975 -37.50 17.66 -24.42
C HIS A 975 -36.51 16.57 -24.04
N SER A 976 -35.53 16.88 -23.19
CA SER A 976 -34.67 15.88 -22.55
C SER A 976 -35.54 14.85 -21.79
N PRO A 977 -35.08 13.60 -21.61
CA PRO A 977 -35.83 12.60 -20.83
C PRO A 977 -36.11 13.06 -19.40
N PHE A 978 -35.17 13.80 -18.81
CA PHE A 978 -35.31 14.36 -17.46
C PHE A 978 -36.31 15.52 -17.42
N ALA A 979 -36.17 16.51 -18.30
CA ALA A 979 -37.08 17.65 -18.39
C ALA A 979 -38.52 17.20 -18.66
N ARG A 980 -38.72 16.20 -19.52
CA ARG A 980 -40.04 15.61 -19.79
C ARG A 980 -40.69 15.02 -18.54
N ALA A 981 -39.95 14.21 -17.78
CA ALA A 981 -40.44 13.63 -16.53
C ALA A 981 -40.73 14.70 -15.47
N PHE A 982 -39.88 15.72 -15.38
CA PHE A 982 -40.05 16.84 -14.46
C PHE A 982 -41.29 17.68 -14.80
N LEU A 983 -41.48 18.03 -16.07
CA LEU A 983 -42.67 18.73 -16.56
C LEU A 983 -43.95 17.92 -16.32
N GLN A 984 -43.92 16.61 -16.58
CA GLN A 984 -45.05 15.74 -16.31
C GLN A 984 -45.43 15.75 -14.83
N ALA A 985 -44.45 15.54 -13.93
CA ALA A 985 -44.69 15.55 -12.49
C ALA A 985 -45.26 16.88 -11.98
N LEU A 986 -44.81 18.01 -12.54
CA LEU A 986 -45.35 19.33 -12.21
C LEU A 986 -46.76 19.56 -12.78
N ASN A 987 -47.07 19.02 -13.96
CA ASN A 987 -48.38 19.19 -14.60
C ASN A 987 -49.47 18.33 -13.95
N GLU A 988 -49.12 17.13 -13.51
CA GLU A 988 -50.03 16.16 -12.89
C GLU A 988 -50.27 16.43 -11.39
N ASN A 989 -49.41 17.22 -10.74
CA ASN A 989 -49.60 17.59 -9.33
C ASN A 989 -50.91 18.37 -9.12
N ASP A 990 -51.77 17.94 -8.21
CA ASP A 990 -53.07 18.55 -7.90
C ASP A 990 -53.11 19.26 -6.52
N GLY A 991 -51.97 19.37 -5.85
CA GLY A 991 -51.88 19.98 -4.52
C GLY A 991 -50.48 20.47 -4.15
N VAL A 992 -50.05 20.17 -2.92
CA VAL A 992 -48.70 20.45 -2.43
C VAL A 992 -47.86 19.19 -2.57
N ILE A 993 -46.69 19.30 -3.20
CA ILE A 993 -45.69 18.23 -3.24
C ILE A 993 -44.36 18.76 -2.70
N ASP A 994 -43.66 17.95 -1.92
CA ASP A 994 -42.29 18.25 -1.50
C ASP A 994 -41.27 17.74 -2.53
N GLY A 995 -40.02 18.22 -2.43
CA GLY A 995 -38.95 17.92 -3.37
C GLY A 995 -38.61 16.44 -3.44
N SER A 996 -38.70 15.75 -2.30
CA SER A 996 -38.56 14.29 -2.21
C SER A 996 -39.67 13.53 -2.97
N LYS A 997 -40.94 13.91 -2.83
CA LYS A 997 -42.07 13.30 -3.56
C LYS A 997 -41.96 13.58 -5.04
N LEU A 998 -41.61 14.81 -5.41
CA LEU A 998 -41.29 15.19 -6.78
C LEU A 998 -40.18 14.31 -7.36
N PHE A 999 -39.09 14.08 -6.61
CA PHE A 999 -38.01 13.17 -6.99
C PHE A 999 -38.50 11.73 -7.24
N HIS A 1000 -39.35 11.18 -6.36
CA HIS A 1000 -39.89 9.84 -6.53
C HIS A 1000 -40.72 9.70 -7.81
N THR A 1001 -41.50 10.73 -8.15
CA THR A 1001 -42.31 10.76 -9.38
C THR A 1001 -41.44 10.79 -10.64
N ILE A 1002 -40.33 11.55 -10.63
CA ILE A 1002 -39.45 11.66 -11.81
C ILE A 1002 -38.49 10.48 -11.99
N ARG A 1003 -38.04 9.85 -10.90
CA ARG A 1003 -36.91 8.90 -10.93
C ARG A 1003 -37.17 7.72 -11.85
N ARG A 1004 -38.34 7.07 -11.69
CA ARG A 1004 -38.70 5.88 -12.46
C ARG A 1004 -38.90 6.19 -13.95
N PRO A 1005 -39.68 7.21 -14.36
CA PRO A 1005 -39.79 7.61 -15.77
C PRO A 1005 -38.46 7.89 -16.44
N VAL A 1006 -37.51 8.56 -15.77
CA VAL A 1006 -36.19 8.85 -16.38
C VAL A 1006 -35.36 7.58 -16.55
N MET A 1007 -35.28 6.73 -15.51
CA MET A 1007 -34.52 5.47 -15.58
C MET A 1007 -35.08 4.48 -16.60
N VAL A 1008 -36.38 4.53 -16.90
CA VAL A 1008 -37.02 3.67 -17.92
C VAL A 1008 -36.78 4.21 -19.33
N ASN A 1009 -36.73 5.52 -19.51
CA ASN A 1009 -36.68 6.15 -20.84
C ASN A 1009 -35.27 6.61 -21.26
N ALA A 1010 -34.27 6.53 -20.38
CA ALA A 1010 -32.89 6.92 -20.65
C ALA A 1010 -31.89 6.17 -19.76
N ASN A 1011 -30.64 6.06 -20.20
CA ASN A 1011 -29.54 5.52 -19.41
C ASN A 1011 -29.01 6.53 -18.37
N GLN A 1012 -29.90 7.03 -17.52
CA GLN A 1012 -29.61 8.06 -16.52
C GLN A 1012 -30.26 7.67 -15.19
N THR A 1013 -29.54 7.88 -14.09
CA THR A 1013 -30.05 7.66 -12.74
C THR A 1013 -30.15 8.98 -12.00
N PRO A 1014 -31.34 9.63 -11.96
CA PRO A 1014 -31.51 10.85 -11.19
C PRO A 1014 -31.17 10.66 -9.71
N GLN A 1015 -30.65 11.71 -9.09
CA GLN A 1015 -30.34 11.72 -7.66
C GLN A 1015 -30.99 12.91 -6.96
N TYR A 1016 -31.29 12.75 -5.67
CA TYR A 1016 -31.79 13.81 -4.80
C TYR A 1016 -31.04 13.80 -3.46
N SER A 1017 -30.65 14.98 -2.98
CA SER A 1017 -29.90 15.16 -1.72
C SER A 1017 -30.02 16.58 -1.20
N ASP A 1018 -29.58 16.77 0.03
CA ASP A 1018 -29.14 18.07 0.52
C ASP A 1018 -27.86 18.56 -0.19
N VAL A 1019 -27.72 19.87 -0.36
CA VAL A 1019 -26.50 20.49 -0.87
C VAL A 1019 -25.50 20.63 0.27
N ARG A 1020 -24.40 19.87 0.21
CA ARG A 1020 -23.38 19.80 1.26
C ARG A 1020 -22.89 21.18 1.69
N ARG A 1021 -22.82 21.43 3.01
CA ARG A 1021 -22.27 22.68 3.60
C ARG A 1021 -23.00 23.98 3.19
N ALA A 1022 -24.16 23.90 2.54
CA ALA A 1022 -24.95 25.06 2.16
C ALA A 1022 -25.90 25.59 3.27
N GLY A 1023 -25.92 24.96 4.46
CA GLY A 1023 -26.75 25.39 5.60
C GLY A 1023 -28.18 24.85 5.58
N HIS A 1024 -28.34 23.58 5.23
CA HIS A 1024 -29.60 22.83 5.33
C HIS A 1024 -30.00 22.57 6.79
N ASP A 1025 -31.28 22.70 7.13
CA ASP A 1025 -31.82 22.53 8.50
C ASP A 1025 -33.00 21.52 8.55
N GLY A 1026 -33.00 20.55 7.61
CA GLY A 1026 -33.99 19.47 7.56
C GLY A 1026 -35.40 19.86 7.08
N GLY A 1027 -35.54 20.98 6.36
CA GLY A 1027 -36.73 21.30 5.57
C GLY A 1027 -36.72 20.62 4.19
N ASP A 1028 -37.74 20.82 3.37
CA ASP A 1028 -37.76 20.39 1.96
C ASP A 1028 -38.40 21.51 1.10
N SER A 1029 -38.08 21.53 -0.18
CA SER A 1029 -38.69 22.46 -1.13
C SER A 1029 -40.13 22.04 -1.41
N LEU A 1030 -41.08 22.95 -1.24
CA LEU A 1030 -42.51 22.68 -1.41
C LEU A 1030 -43.02 23.35 -2.68
N PHE A 1031 -43.62 22.58 -3.57
CA PHE A 1031 -44.29 23.08 -4.77
C PHE A 1031 -45.79 23.13 -4.51
N VAL A 1032 -46.33 24.35 -4.52
CA VAL A 1032 -47.75 24.61 -4.26
C VAL A 1032 -48.39 25.02 -5.57
N ARG A 1033 -49.24 24.16 -6.13
CA ARG A 1033 -49.98 24.50 -7.36
C ARG A 1033 -51.03 25.56 -7.05
N ARG A 1034 -51.09 26.61 -7.86
CA ARG A 1034 -52.19 27.58 -7.86
C ARG A 1034 -53.41 26.92 -8.50
N LYS A 1035 -54.54 27.00 -7.80
CA LYS A 1035 -55.84 26.57 -8.33
C LYS A 1035 -56.36 27.58 -9.33
#